data_AF-A0A194QYV1-F1
#
_entry.id   AF-A0A194QYV1-F1
#
_cell.length_a   1.000
_cell.length_b   1.000
_cell.length_c   1.000
_cell.angle_alpha   90.00
_cell.angle_beta   90.00
_cell.angle_gamma   90.00
#
_symmetry.space_group_name_H-M   'P 1'
#
loop_
_entity.id
_entity.type
_entity.pdbx_description
1 polymer ?
#
loop_
_entity_poly.entity_id
_entity_poly.type
_entity_poly.pdbx_seq_one_letter_code
_entity_poly.pdbx_strand_id
1 'polypeptide(L)'
;MQHWAQRARSLGVAGAGTGAAVAGGAAGERRERPVLLRRRRECIKSTYNWPLFYYQFHRDHALPNLIWNHTTREELRNALENELRAFTSDREVAGGALTSWNHAELEVHYQCLQNEVKIGDYYLRILLEQRDNDDSPIRKSYEFFNDLYHRFLSTPKVEMKCMCLQAMTIVYGRYYEDIGPFADTKYIVQMLDRTCDRMERDRLVQFLAKLILHKKNVSEILEWNGIRILVELMTLAHLHTSRATVPAQSNVLEAGVQQAGAGEREWYYNLEMPDKVHRKGPVSLQQLKDLYKSGEINNKTKCWANSMEGWRAVGSVPQLKWTLVARGAPVMDESALAATILDLLIVCTRYYPSRDEEDAVIRPLPRVKRILSEPSCLAHVVQLLLTFDPILVEKVATLLYEVMQDNPEISKLYLTGVFYFMLLYTGSNLLPIARFLRLTHMKQAFRADQLWYLLLVLAPYKYAGYPQLLRTARLEVEAEQLFAERDAALLPAACQLAHATVRCSALNAEELRREGGLQGSRGETCARALAALLRAKPALGEVCAQLGELPRLARLLPSCPKHAVPVLAALADTQSCVAALTQTEVMSGLKTAVKTCREVVGTTCEALAAIFNNTNPNTDKLVLQALECELISELLLALESRLEGQAAAQLVGALKGMARSAAHGDRVRALLARSRVWEQYAAQRHDLFISSVPHTHAISAPHAAGYLTAPPASIPAQPPPID
;
A
#
# COMPACT_ATOMS: atom_id res chain seq x y z
N MET A 1 -17.13 -10.17 62.10
CA MET A 1 -16.28 -11.22 62.69
C MET A 1 -16.07 -10.91 64.18
N GLN A 2 -16.88 -11.49 65.08
CA GLN A 2 -16.53 -11.66 66.51
C GLN A 2 -17.53 -12.50 67.34
N HIS A 3 -18.51 -13.18 66.73
CA HIS A 3 -19.52 -13.94 67.48
C HIS A 3 -19.55 -15.46 67.21
N TRP A 4 -18.54 -16.00 66.50
CA TRP A 4 -18.50 -17.42 66.10
C TRP A 4 -17.22 -18.17 66.50
N ALA A 5 -16.39 -17.60 67.39
CA ALA A 5 -15.11 -18.19 67.80
C ALA A 5 -15.17 -19.05 69.08
N GLN A 6 -16.35 -19.25 69.70
CA GLN A 6 -16.46 -19.90 71.02
C GLN A 6 -17.08 -21.30 71.03
N ARG A 7 -17.33 -21.93 69.87
CA ARG A 7 -17.95 -23.28 69.81
C ARG A 7 -17.09 -24.40 69.22
N ALA A 8 -15.78 -24.16 69.07
CA ALA A 8 -14.84 -25.11 68.46
C ALA A 8 -13.79 -25.70 69.44
N ARG A 9 -14.07 -25.71 70.76
CA ARG A 9 -13.16 -26.26 71.79
C ARG A 9 -13.78 -27.33 72.70
N SER A 10 -14.66 -28.19 72.19
CA SER A 10 -15.24 -29.25 73.03
C SER A 10 -15.29 -30.65 72.40
N LEU A 11 -14.62 -30.92 71.28
CA LEU A 11 -14.52 -32.29 70.76
C LEU A 11 -13.09 -32.54 70.28
N GLY A 12 -12.28 -33.04 71.21
CA GLY A 12 -10.95 -33.57 70.95
C GLY A 12 -11.01 -34.81 70.07
N VAL A 13 -10.08 -34.88 69.13
CA VAL A 13 -9.80 -36.04 68.29
C VAL A 13 -8.90 -36.97 69.08
N ALA A 14 -9.34 -38.20 69.33
CA ALA A 14 -8.49 -39.32 69.72
C ALA A 14 -8.96 -40.61 69.05
N GLY A 15 -8.03 -41.23 68.29
CA GLY A 15 -7.81 -42.67 68.26
C GLY A 15 -8.78 -43.55 67.45
N ALA A 16 -8.30 -44.02 66.30
CA ALA A 16 -8.74 -45.29 65.71
C ALA A 16 -8.22 -46.47 66.54
N GLY A 17 -9.03 -47.53 66.69
CA GLY A 17 -8.63 -48.77 67.37
C GLY A 17 -9.71 -49.85 67.25
N THR A 18 -9.36 -50.93 66.55
CA THR A 18 -10.10 -52.17 66.31
C THR A 18 -10.17 -53.06 67.56
N GLY A 19 -11.27 -53.80 67.74
CA GLY A 19 -11.35 -54.89 68.73
C GLY A 19 -12.73 -55.53 68.81
N ALA A 20 -12.80 -56.84 68.51
CA ALA A 20 -13.99 -57.68 68.57
C ALA A 20 -14.28 -58.17 70.00
N ALA A 21 -15.56 -58.44 70.34
CA ALA A 21 -16.00 -59.54 71.22
C ALA A 21 -17.53 -59.58 71.48
N VAL A 22 -18.12 -60.75 71.20
CA VAL A 22 -19.04 -61.59 72.00
C VAL A 22 -20.44 -61.09 72.46
N ALA A 23 -21.41 -61.91 72.04
CA ALA A 23 -22.76 -62.26 72.50
C ALA A 23 -23.32 -61.80 73.87
N GLY A 24 -24.64 -61.59 73.89
CA GLY A 24 -25.50 -61.62 75.09
C GLY A 24 -26.89 -61.05 74.83
N GLY A 25 -27.92 -61.89 74.82
CA GLY A 25 -29.28 -61.55 74.38
C GLY A 25 -30.16 -60.80 75.40
N ALA A 26 -31.31 -60.32 74.90
CA ALA A 26 -32.62 -60.31 75.57
C ALA A 26 -33.65 -59.71 74.61
N ALA A 27 -34.63 -60.51 74.20
CA ALA A 27 -35.78 -60.07 73.43
C ALA A 27 -36.75 -59.28 74.33
N GLY A 28 -37.11 -58.07 73.91
CA GLY A 28 -38.17 -57.27 74.49
C GLY A 28 -38.91 -56.54 73.37
N GLU A 29 -40.18 -56.87 73.20
CA GLU A 29 -41.09 -56.40 72.16
C GLU A 29 -41.04 -54.88 71.98
N ARG A 30 -40.62 -54.43 70.79
CA ARG A 30 -40.74 -53.02 70.37
C ARG A 30 -41.89 -52.89 69.39
N ARG A 31 -43.00 -52.31 69.86
CA ARG A 31 -44.04 -51.68 69.03
C ARG A 31 -43.37 -50.86 67.91
N GLU A 32 -43.58 -51.24 66.66
CA GLU A 32 -43.16 -50.46 65.50
C GLU A 32 -43.90 -49.12 65.51
N ARG A 33 -43.16 -48.05 65.81
CA ARG A 33 -43.59 -46.68 65.48
C ARG A 33 -43.31 -46.48 63.98
N PRO A 34 -44.22 -45.86 63.21
CA PRO A 34 -43.98 -45.61 61.80
C PRO A 34 -42.71 -44.78 61.66
N VAL A 35 -41.75 -45.29 60.87
CA VAL A 35 -40.54 -44.59 60.51
C VAL A 35 -40.94 -43.40 59.64
N LEU A 36 -41.02 -42.21 60.24
CA LEU A 36 -40.98 -40.96 59.49
C LEU A 36 -39.57 -40.84 58.90
N LEU A 37 -39.41 -41.21 57.63
CA LEU A 37 -38.26 -40.85 56.82
C LEU A 37 -38.17 -39.31 56.78
N ARG A 38 -37.47 -38.73 57.76
CA ARG A 38 -37.12 -37.31 57.75
C ARG A 38 -36.19 -37.12 56.55
N ARG A 39 -36.71 -36.55 55.46
CA ARG A 39 -35.88 -36.13 54.31
C ARG A 39 -34.63 -35.45 54.86
N ARG A 40 -33.47 -36.05 54.62
CA ARG A 40 -32.18 -35.50 55.03
C ARG A 40 -32.12 -34.10 54.44
N ARG A 41 -32.02 -33.06 55.27
CA ARG A 41 -31.71 -31.71 54.80
C ARG A 41 -30.29 -31.80 54.24
N GLU A 42 -30.17 -32.07 52.95
CA GLU A 42 -28.93 -31.86 52.23
C GLU A 42 -28.66 -30.37 52.27
N CYS A 43 -27.81 -29.94 53.20
CA CYS A 43 -27.22 -28.63 53.15
C CYS A 43 -26.27 -28.68 51.95
N ILE A 44 -26.78 -28.32 50.78
CA ILE A 44 -26.00 -28.17 49.56
C ILE A 44 -24.94 -27.11 49.88
N LYS A 45 -23.73 -27.54 50.23
CA LYS A 45 -22.60 -26.63 50.39
C LYS A 45 -22.32 -26.09 49.00
N SER A 46 -22.67 -24.82 48.79
CA SER A 46 -22.43 -24.14 47.54
C SER A 46 -20.95 -24.25 47.15
N THR A 47 -20.68 -24.79 45.96
CA THR A 47 -19.34 -24.95 45.39
C THR A 47 -18.78 -23.64 44.84
N TYR A 48 -19.56 -22.56 44.88
CA TYR A 48 -19.19 -21.25 44.33
C TYR A 48 -18.29 -20.46 45.29
N ASN A 49 -17.37 -19.69 44.72
CA ASN A 49 -16.42 -18.86 45.45
C ASN A 49 -17.08 -17.56 45.94
N TRP A 50 -17.94 -17.68 46.96
CA TRP A 50 -18.61 -16.53 47.60
C TRP A 50 -17.64 -15.44 48.09
N PRO A 51 -16.45 -15.75 48.67
CA PRO A 51 -15.49 -14.72 49.03
C PRO A 51 -15.09 -13.83 47.86
N LEU A 52 -14.77 -14.41 46.69
CA LEU A 52 -14.42 -13.65 45.50
C LEU A 52 -15.62 -12.86 44.96
N PHE A 53 -16.81 -13.47 44.97
CA PHE A 53 -18.03 -12.78 44.57
C PHE A 53 -18.25 -11.52 45.42
N TYR A 54 -18.23 -11.62 46.74
CA TYR A 54 -18.45 -10.45 47.61
C TYR A 54 -17.32 -9.43 47.48
N TYR A 55 -16.08 -9.87 47.25
CA TYR A 55 -14.98 -8.94 46.94
C TYR A 55 -15.29 -8.13 45.66
N GLN A 56 -15.68 -8.80 44.57
CA GLN A 56 -16.01 -8.12 43.32
C GLN A 56 -17.31 -7.31 43.41
N PHE A 57 -18.30 -7.76 44.20
CA PHE A 57 -19.58 -7.07 44.41
C PHE A 57 -19.40 -5.66 44.99
N HIS A 58 -18.35 -5.43 45.78
CA HIS A 58 -18.06 -4.12 46.37
C HIS A 58 -17.26 -3.19 45.43
N ARG A 59 -16.87 -3.65 44.24
CA ARG A 59 -16.20 -2.81 43.24
C ARG A 59 -17.19 -2.33 42.19
N ASP A 60 -16.84 -1.26 41.47
CA ASP A 60 -17.58 -0.81 40.30
C ASP A 60 -17.12 -1.59 39.06
N HIS A 61 -18.05 -2.00 38.22
CA HIS A 61 -17.80 -2.67 36.95
C HIS A 61 -18.57 -1.98 35.83
N ALA A 62 -17.89 -1.75 34.72
CA ALA A 62 -18.50 -1.25 33.48
C ALA A 62 -18.12 -2.21 32.36
N LEU A 63 -18.92 -3.27 32.22
CA LEU A 63 -18.80 -4.27 31.16
C LEU A 63 -19.97 -4.14 30.19
N PRO A 64 -19.80 -4.54 28.91
CA PRO A 64 -20.89 -4.54 27.93
C PRO A 64 -22.16 -5.23 28.42
N ASN A 65 -22.05 -6.28 29.23
CA ASN A 65 -23.19 -7.02 29.77
C ASN A 65 -23.53 -6.68 31.24
N LEU A 66 -22.80 -5.75 31.87
CA LEU A 66 -22.99 -5.43 33.30
C LEU A 66 -22.57 -3.99 33.60
N ILE A 67 -23.54 -3.18 34.03
CA ILE A 67 -23.30 -1.89 34.66
C ILE A 67 -23.51 -2.07 36.16
N TRP A 68 -22.44 -1.98 36.92
CA TRP A 68 -22.46 -2.16 38.36
C TRP A 68 -21.71 -1.02 39.04
N ASN A 69 -22.43 -0.18 39.76
CA ASN A 69 -21.94 1.04 40.39
C ASN A 69 -22.63 1.26 41.73
N HIS A 70 -22.37 2.39 42.40
CA HIS A 70 -23.03 2.71 43.66
C HIS A 70 -24.57 2.78 43.54
N THR A 71 -25.11 3.38 42.48
CA THR A 71 -26.56 3.58 42.32
C THR A 71 -27.30 2.28 42.04
N THR A 72 -26.79 1.43 41.14
CA THR A 72 -27.35 0.09 40.86
C THR A 72 -27.30 -0.81 42.09
N ARG A 73 -26.24 -0.73 42.89
CA ARG A 73 -26.16 -1.41 44.19
C ARG A 73 -27.26 -0.99 45.15
N GLU A 74 -27.52 0.31 45.22
CA GLU A 74 -28.54 0.87 46.10
C GLU A 74 -29.95 0.52 45.62
N GLU A 75 -30.21 0.53 44.32
CA GLU A 75 -31.48 0.07 43.75
C GLU A 75 -31.73 -1.43 44.04
N LEU A 76 -30.71 -2.29 43.92
CA LEU A 76 -30.82 -3.70 44.31
C LEU A 76 -31.11 -3.86 45.81
N ARG A 77 -30.38 -3.12 46.67
CA ARG A 77 -30.61 -3.13 48.12
C ARG A 77 -32.06 -2.77 48.44
N ASN A 78 -32.53 -1.65 47.90
CA ASN A 78 -33.88 -1.15 48.15
C ASN A 78 -34.95 -2.14 47.66
N ALA A 79 -34.76 -2.75 46.48
CA ALA A 79 -35.67 -3.77 45.97
C ALA A 79 -35.72 -5.00 46.90
N LEU A 80 -34.57 -5.50 47.34
CA LEU A 80 -34.49 -6.64 48.27
C LEU A 80 -35.09 -6.31 49.65
N GLU A 81 -34.87 -5.11 50.17
CA GLU A 81 -35.46 -4.67 51.45
C GLU A 81 -36.97 -4.50 51.37
N ASN A 82 -37.51 -4.05 50.23
CA ASN A 82 -38.95 -4.01 49.96
C ASN A 82 -39.54 -5.43 49.89
N GLU A 83 -38.87 -6.32 49.15
CA GLU A 83 -39.30 -7.72 48.99
C GLU A 83 -39.30 -8.47 50.34
N LEU A 84 -38.25 -8.26 51.15
CA LEU A 84 -38.16 -8.86 52.48
C LEU A 84 -39.28 -8.38 53.40
N ARG A 85 -39.66 -7.09 53.30
CA ARG A 85 -40.79 -6.52 54.04
C ARG A 85 -42.12 -7.14 53.58
N ALA A 86 -42.35 -7.25 52.27
CA ALA A 86 -43.54 -7.89 51.71
C ALA A 86 -43.65 -9.35 52.15
N PHE A 87 -42.57 -10.14 52.00
CA PHE A 87 -42.52 -11.53 52.42
C PHE A 87 -42.78 -11.71 53.93
N THR A 88 -42.24 -10.81 54.76
CA THR A 88 -42.44 -10.87 56.21
C THR A 88 -43.91 -10.61 56.57
N SER A 89 -44.53 -9.61 55.93
CA SER A 89 -45.95 -9.30 56.08
C SER A 89 -46.84 -10.49 55.68
N ASP A 90 -46.59 -11.07 54.50
CA ASP A 90 -47.40 -12.20 54.01
C ASP A 90 -47.24 -13.45 54.88
N ARG A 91 -46.04 -13.68 55.42
CA ARG A 91 -45.78 -14.77 56.36
C ARG A 91 -46.55 -14.59 57.66
N GLU A 92 -46.70 -13.37 58.16
CA GLU A 92 -47.50 -13.08 59.36
C GLU A 92 -49.00 -13.32 59.12
N VAL A 93 -49.50 -12.94 57.94
CA VAL A 93 -50.89 -13.19 57.53
C VAL A 93 -51.19 -14.67 57.31
N ALA A 94 -50.20 -15.46 56.88
CA ALA A 94 -50.35 -16.89 56.56
C ALA A 94 -50.68 -17.81 57.77
N GLY A 95 -50.79 -17.27 58.99
CA GLY A 95 -51.43 -17.96 60.12
C GLY A 95 -50.80 -19.31 60.52
N GLY A 96 -49.50 -19.50 60.28
CA GLY A 96 -48.76 -20.73 60.58
C GLY A 96 -48.57 -21.68 59.39
N ALA A 97 -49.08 -21.36 58.20
CA ALA A 97 -48.73 -22.08 56.98
C ALA A 97 -47.23 -21.90 56.63
N LEU A 98 -46.59 -22.97 56.16
CA LEU A 98 -45.19 -22.93 55.73
C LEU A 98 -45.06 -22.09 54.47
N THR A 99 -44.53 -20.87 54.60
CA THR A 99 -44.32 -19.91 53.52
C THR A 99 -42.89 -19.99 52.97
N SER A 100 -42.77 -19.95 51.65
CA SER A 100 -41.51 -19.91 50.93
C SER A 100 -41.43 -18.62 50.12
N TRP A 101 -40.25 -18.05 49.99
CA TRP A 101 -40.04 -16.85 49.18
C TRP A 101 -40.11 -17.18 47.69
N ASN A 102 -40.92 -16.41 46.95
CA ASN A 102 -41.05 -16.50 45.50
C ASN A 102 -39.87 -15.82 44.77
N HIS A 103 -38.65 -16.30 45.05
CA HIS A 103 -37.43 -15.81 44.41
C HIS A 103 -37.40 -16.00 42.89
N ALA A 104 -38.25 -16.87 42.34
CA ALA A 104 -38.30 -17.16 40.90
C ALA A 104 -38.86 -15.98 40.08
N GLU A 105 -39.71 -15.15 40.68
CA GLU A 105 -40.31 -13.98 40.04
C GLU A 105 -39.62 -12.67 40.42
N LEU A 106 -38.62 -12.71 41.30
CA LEU A 106 -37.90 -11.51 41.69
C LEU A 106 -37.11 -10.95 40.49
N GLU A 107 -37.57 -9.81 40.00
CA GLU A 107 -36.88 -9.03 38.97
C GLU A 107 -36.69 -7.59 39.45
N VAL A 108 -35.47 -7.08 39.32
CA VAL A 108 -35.14 -5.70 39.71
C VAL A 108 -35.11 -4.81 38.48
N HIS A 109 -36.04 -3.86 38.42
CA HIS A 109 -36.06 -2.82 37.40
C HIS A 109 -35.18 -1.63 37.81
N TYR A 110 -34.04 -1.49 37.13
CA TYR A 110 -33.06 -0.44 37.41
C TYR A 110 -33.44 0.89 36.72
N GLN A 111 -33.97 1.84 37.47
CA GLN A 111 -34.41 3.14 36.95
C GLN A 111 -33.24 3.98 36.45
N CYS A 112 -32.08 3.88 37.13
CA CYS A 112 -30.87 4.56 36.71
C CYS A 112 -30.35 4.14 35.31
N LEU A 113 -30.77 2.98 34.80
CA LEU A 113 -30.35 2.45 33.50
C LEU A 113 -31.40 2.61 32.39
N GLN A 114 -32.55 3.23 32.66
CA GLN A 114 -33.67 3.32 31.70
C GLN A 114 -33.31 4.03 30.37
N ASN A 115 -32.34 4.95 30.42
CA ASN A 115 -31.89 5.72 29.26
C ASN A 115 -30.75 5.02 28.49
N GLU A 116 -30.17 3.95 29.04
CA GLU A 116 -29.13 3.18 28.38
C GLU A 116 -29.73 2.33 27.26
N VAL A 117 -29.08 2.34 26.10
CA VAL A 117 -29.52 1.52 24.97
C VAL A 117 -29.05 0.08 25.18
N LYS A 118 -29.96 -0.76 25.67
CA LYS A 118 -29.76 -2.20 25.85
C LYS A 118 -30.34 -2.97 24.66
N ILE A 119 -29.56 -3.90 24.10
CA ILE A 119 -30.00 -4.87 23.08
C ILE A 119 -29.55 -6.26 23.54
N GLY A 120 -30.49 -7.20 23.60
CA GLY A 120 -30.25 -8.47 24.28
C GLY A 120 -29.77 -8.22 25.71
N ASP A 121 -28.66 -8.84 26.09
CA ASP A 121 -28.03 -8.68 27.40
C ASP A 121 -26.97 -7.57 27.46
N TYR A 122 -26.79 -6.78 26.40
CA TYR A 122 -25.65 -5.87 26.27
C TYR A 122 -26.05 -4.40 26.13
N TYR A 123 -25.33 -3.54 26.85
CA TYR A 123 -25.41 -2.09 26.79
C TYR A 123 -24.48 -1.56 25.69
N LEU A 124 -25.07 -0.95 24.66
CA LEU A 124 -24.33 -0.52 23.48
C LEU A 124 -23.26 0.51 23.79
N ARG A 125 -23.53 1.47 24.67
CA ARG A 125 -22.57 2.56 24.97
C ARG A 125 -21.21 2.01 25.39
N ILE A 126 -21.19 1.08 26.33
CA ILE A 126 -19.95 0.46 26.85
C ILE A 126 -19.28 -0.38 25.76
N LEU A 127 -20.06 -1.14 24.99
CA LEU A 127 -19.54 -1.90 23.86
C LEU A 127 -18.84 -1.00 22.82
N LEU A 128 -19.40 0.17 22.54
CA LEU A 128 -18.87 1.11 21.56
C LEU A 128 -17.65 1.89 22.06
N GLU A 129 -17.52 2.08 23.39
CA GLU A 129 -16.36 2.69 24.06
C GLU A 129 -15.16 1.73 24.14
N GLN A 130 -15.39 0.43 24.35
CA GLN A 130 -14.34 -0.59 24.55
C GLN A 130 -13.88 -1.28 23.25
N ARG A 131 -13.50 -0.51 22.23
CA ARG A 131 -13.20 -1.04 20.88
C ARG A 131 -12.00 -2.00 20.80
N ASP A 132 -11.06 -1.96 21.75
CA ASP A 132 -9.77 -2.66 21.67
C ASP A 132 -9.52 -3.69 22.79
N ASN A 133 -10.54 -4.06 23.57
CA ASN A 133 -10.37 -5.05 24.63
C ASN A 133 -10.63 -6.47 24.11
N ASP A 134 -9.58 -7.31 24.10
CA ASP A 134 -9.61 -8.71 23.66
C ASP A 134 -10.46 -9.60 24.58
N ASP A 135 -10.58 -9.25 25.86
CA ASP A 135 -11.47 -9.91 26.83
C ASP A 135 -12.92 -9.43 26.65
N SER A 136 -13.49 -9.71 25.48
CA SER A 136 -14.86 -9.35 25.15
C SER A 136 -15.85 -10.36 25.77
N PRO A 137 -16.75 -9.94 26.67
CA PRO A 137 -17.62 -10.85 27.44
C PRO A 137 -18.80 -11.43 26.62
N ILE A 138 -18.76 -11.32 25.29
CA ILE A 138 -19.84 -11.77 24.41
C ILE A 138 -19.79 -13.29 24.30
N ARG A 139 -20.73 -13.99 24.94
CA ARG A 139 -20.79 -15.46 24.96
C ARG A 139 -21.68 -16.08 23.89
N LYS A 140 -22.59 -15.29 23.33
CA LYS A 140 -23.57 -15.72 22.31
C LYS A 140 -23.55 -14.76 21.13
N SER A 141 -22.42 -14.74 20.43
CA SER A 141 -22.13 -13.78 19.34
C SER A 141 -23.19 -13.82 18.23
N TYR A 142 -23.60 -15.02 17.80
CA TYR A 142 -24.63 -15.17 16.76
C TYR A 142 -25.99 -14.61 17.18
N GLU A 143 -26.52 -14.98 18.35
CA GLU A 143 -27.80 -14.48 18.87
C GLU A 143 -27.75 -12.95 19.01
N PHE A 144 -26.71 -12.43 19.67
CA PHE A 144 -26.57 -10.99 19.88
C PHE A 144 -26.42 -10.21 18.56
N PHE A 145 -25.67 -10.73 17.60
CA PHE A 145 -25.56 -10.12 16.28
C PHE A 145 -26.91 -10.06 15.56
N ASN A 146 -27.74 -11.10 15.66
CA ASN A 146 -29.09 -11.09 15.11
C ASN A 146 -30.01 -10.10 15.84
N ASP A 147 -29.92 -9.97 17.16
CA ASP A 147 -30.68 -8.97 17.93
C ASP A 147 -30.32 -7.54 17.49
N LEU A 148 -29.02 -7.26 17.28
CA LEU A 148 -28.55 -6.00 16.71
C LEU A 148 -29.13 -5.76 15.33
N TYR A 149 -29.14 -6.77 14.47
CA TYR A 149 -29.67 -6.68 13.12
C TYR A 149 -31.19 -6.44 13.10
N HIS A 150 -31.95 -7.16 13.94
CA HIS A 150 -33.39 -6.94 14.10
C HIS A 150 -33.72 -5.53 14.59
N ARG A 151 -32.96 -5.01 15.56
CA ARG A 151 -33.12 -3.63 16.03
C ARG A 151 -32.78 -2.61 14.93
N PHE A 152 -31.74 -2.88 14.16
CA PHE A 152 -31.35 -2.06 13.00
C PHE A 152 -32.48 -1.99 11.95
N LEU A 153 -33.11 -3.12 11.61
CA LEU A 153 -34.22 -3.15 10.65
C LEU A 153 -35.48 -2.46 11.17
N SER A 154 -35.73 -2.53 12.47
CA SER A 154 -36.97 -2.06 13.09
C SER A 154 -36.98 -0.56 13.40
N THR A 155 -35.80 0.09 13.50
CA THR A 155 -35.73 1.49 13.93
C THR A 155 -35.82 2.47 12.74
N PRO A 156 -36.70 3.48 12.77
CA PRO A 156 -36.74 4.52 11.74
C PRO A 156 -35.70 5.62 11.96
N LYS A 157 -35.10 5.71 13.16
CA LYS A 157 -34.15 6.77 13.52
C LYS A 157 -32.75 6.44 12.97
N VAL A 158 -32.21 7.32 12.12
CA VAL A 158 -30.89 7.13 11.48
C VAL A 158 -29.77 6.98 12.51
N GLU A 159 -29.79 7.77 13.59
CA GLU A 159 -28.80 7.68 14.67
C GLU A 159 -28.78 6.28 15.31
N MET A 160 -29.96 5.72 15.61
CA MET A 160 -30.08 4.38 16.18
C MET A 160 -29.64 3.31 15.17
N LYS A 161 -29.99 3.46 13.88
CA LYS A 161 -29.48 2.57 12.81
C LYS A 161 -27.96 2.59 12.75
N CYS A 162 -27.36 3.77 12.76
CA CYS A 162 -25.91 3.95 12.70
C CYS A 162 -25.21 3.38 13.94
N MET A 163 -25.81 3.51 15.12
CA MET A 163 -25.34 2.90 16.35
C MET A 163 -25.38 1.36 16.28
N CYS A 164 -26.48 0.80 15.76
CA CYS A 164 -26.60 -0.65 15.55
C CYS A 164 -25.57 -1.15 14.52
N LEU A 165 -25.41 -0.45 13.38
CA LEU A 165 -24.40 -0.78 12.37
C LEU A 165 -22.98 -0.75 12.95
N GLN A 166 -22.66 0.25 13.78
CA GLN A 166 -21.38 0.32 14.46
C GLN A 166 -21.16 -0.87 15.40
N ALA A 167 -22.17 -1.22 16.20
CA ALA A 167 -22.11 -2.38 17.09
C ALA A 167 -21.96 -3.69 16.29
N MET A 168 -22.75 -3.87 15.23
CA MET A 168 -22.63 -5.01 14.31
C MET A 168 -21.24 -5.10 13.68
N THR A 169 -20.64 -3.96 13.32
CA THR A 169 -19.27 -3.90 12.77
C THR A 169 -18.24 -4.42 13.77
N ILE A 170 -18.36 -4.04 15.05
CA ILE A 170 -17.46 -4.50 16.12
C ILE A 170 -17.67 -5.99 16.37
N VAL A 171 -18.92 -6.43 16.55
CA VAL A 171 -19.25 -7.82 16.87
C VAL A 171 -18.86 -8.75 15.71
N TYR A 172 -19.23 -8.42 14.48
CA TYR A 172 -18.82 -9.21 13.32
C TYR A 172 -17.31 -9.22 13.15
N GLY A 173 -16.64 -8.07 13.31
CA GLY A 173 -15.19 -7.99 13.21
C GLY A 173 -14.43 -8.89 14.18
N ARG A 174 -14.99 -9.16 15.37
CA ARG A 174 -14.40 -10.05 16.39
C ARG A 174 -14.83 -11.50 16.27
N TYR A 175 -16.06 -11.76 15.83
CA TYR A 175 -16.69 -13.08 15.90
C TYR A 175 -17.21 -13.59 14.54
N TYR A 176 -16.64 -13.13 13.42
CA TYR A 176 -17.11 -13.53 12.08
C TYR A 176 -17.03 -15.05 11.83
N GLU A 177 -16.12 -15.76 12.50
CA GLU A 177 -15.98 -17.23 12.37
C GLU A 177 -17.17 -17.97 13.00
N ASP A 178 -17.63 -17.51 14.16
CA ASP A 178 -18.81 -18.07 14.85
C ASP A 178 -20.11 -17.63 14.17
N ILE A 179 -20.19 -16.37 13.74
CA ILE A 179 -21.39 -15.83 13.08
C ILE A 179 -21.55 -16.41 11.66
N GLY A 180 -20.43 -16.61 10.96
CA GLY A 180 -20.40 -17.10 9.59
C GLY A 180 -20.86 -16.06 8.55
N PRO A 181 -21.29 -16.50 7.36
CA PRO A 181 -21.70 -15.61 6.27
C PRO A 181 -22.99 -14.86 6.60
N PHE A 182 -23.03 -13.58 6.22
CA PHE A 182 -24.19 -12.73 6.47
C PHE A 182 -25.17 -12.80 5.29
N ALA A 183 -26.34 -13.39 5.52
CA ALA A 183 -27.35 -13.64 4.50
C ALA A 183 -27.83 -12.36 3.80
N ASP A 184 -27.92 -11.26 4.53
CA ASP A 184 -28.44 -9.98 4.04
C ASP A 184 -27.36 -9.02 3.52
N THR A 185 -26.19 -9.53 3.12
CA THR A 185 -25.13 -8.72 2.50
C THR A 185 -25.65 -7.92 1.29
N LYS A 186 -26.53 -8.52 0.49
CA LYS A 186 -27.28 -7.84 -0.59
C LYS A 186 -28.00 -6.58 -0.10
N TYR A 187 -28.74 -6.69 1.01
CA TYR A 187 -29.53 -5.59 1.54
C TYR A 187 -28.64 -4.42 1.97
N ILE A 188 -27.49 -4.71 2.59
CA ILE A 188 -26.49 -3.69 2.97
C ILE A 188 -25.94 -2.95 1.74
N VAL A 189 -25.60 -3.68 0.66
CA VAL A 189 -25.15 -3.06 -0.60
C VAL A 189 -26.24 -2.19 -1.22
N GLN A 190 -27.49 -2.67 -1.26
CA GLN A 190 -28.63 -1.88 -1.76
C GLN A 190 -28.92 -0.65 -0.90
N MET A 191 -28.71 -0.75 0.41
CA MET A 191 -28.88 0.38 1.31
C MET A 191 -27.79 1.44 1.07
N LEU A 192 -26.55 1.02 0.80
CA LEU A 192 -25.45 1.92 0.44
C LEU A 192 -25.73 2.67 -0.86
N ASP A 193 -26.29 1.99 -1.86
CA ASP A 193 -26.68 2.60 -3.13
C ASP A 193 -27.78 3.66 -2.95
N ARG A 194 -28.75 3.42 -2.05
CA ARG A 194 -29.93 4.28 -1.87
C ARG A 194 -29.73 5.41 -0.86
N THR A 195 -28.87 5.23 0.14
CA THR A 195 -28.71 6.22 1.22
C THR A 195 -28.21 7.56 0.72
N CYS A 196 -28.70 8.64 1.31
CA CYS A 196 -28.22 10.01 1.10
C CYS A 196 -27.71 10.62 2.41
N ASP A 197 -27.57 9.83 3.48
CA ASP A 197 -27.03 10.30 4.76
C ASP A 197 -25.55 9.95 4.86
N ARG A 198 -24.71 10.94 5.21
CA ARG A 198 -23.26 10.78 5.29
C ARG A 198 -22.84 9.83 6.43
N MET A 199 -23.54 9.87 7.56
CA MET A 199 -23.24 8.99 8.69
C MET A 199 -23.60 7.55 8.33
N GLU A 200 -24.79 7.33 7.77
CA GLU A 200 -25.24 6.00 7.34
C GLU A 200 -24.33 5.41 6.27
N ARG A 201 -23.93 6.20 5.26
CA ARG A 201 -22.94 5.81 4.24
C ARG A 201 -21.66 5.29 4.88
N ASP A 202 -21.07 6.05 5.78
CA ASP A 202 -19.78 5.73 6.38
C ASP A 202 -19.88 4.45 7.23
N ARG A 203 -20.97 4.29 7.99
CA ARG A 203 -21.21 3.09 8.79
C ARG A 203 -21.46 1.85 7.94
N LEU A 204 -22.17 1.99 6.82
CA LEU A 204 -22.36 0.92 5.85
C LEU A 204 -21.03 0.46 5.23
N VAL A 205 -20.17 1.40 4.84
CA VAL A 205 -18.84 1.08 4.29
C VAL A 205 -17.97 0.41 5.34
N GLN A 206 -17.95 0.90 6.58
CA GLN A 206 -17.25 0.26 7.70
C GLN A 206 -17.74 -1.16 7.96
N PHE A 207 -19.06 -1.38 7.90
CA PHE A 207 -19.63 -2.70 8.10
C PHE A 207 -19.28 -3.65 6.94
N LEU A 208 -19.38 -3.20 5.69
CA LEU A 208 -18.93 -3.97 4.52
C LEU A 208 -17.44 -4.35 4.64
N ALA A 209 -16.59 -3.45 5.13
CA ALA A 209 -15.17 -3.72 5.36
C ALA A 209 -14.93 -4.82 6.42
N LYS A 210 -15.90 -5.14 7.27
CA LYS A 210 -15.86 -6.31 8.16
C LYS A 210 -16.56 -7.53 7.57
N LEU A 211 -17.63 -7.36 6.79
CA LEU A 211 -18.30 -8.47 6.11
C LEU A 211 -17.37 -9.22 5.15
N ILE A 212 -16.42 -8.54 4.50
CA ILE A 212 -15.43 -9.18 3.61
C ILE A 212 -14.46 -10.12 4.33
N LEU A 213 -14.44 -10.18 5.67
CA LEU A 213 -13.67 -11.20 6.41
C LEU A 213 -14.14 -12.62 6.06
N HIS A 214 -15.36 -12.77 5.55
CA HIS A 214 -15.88 -14.05 5.07
C HIS A 214 -16.07 -14.05 3.55
N LYS A 215 -15.40 -14.98 2.84
CA LYS A 215 -15.38 -15.06 1.36
C LYS A 215 -16.77 -15.05 0.70
N LYS A 216 -17.78 -15.73 1.29
CA LYS A 216 -19.15 -15.77 0.75
C LYS A 216 -19.80 -14.38 0.66
N ASN A 217 -19.53 -13.48 1.60
CA ASN A 217 -20.07 -12.12 1.55
C ASN A 217 -19.43 -11.31 0.42
N VAL A 218 -18.14 -11.58 0.10
CA VAL A 218 -17.47 -10.98 -1.07
C VAL A 218 -18.17 -11.38 -2.36
N SER A 219 -18.58 -12.65 -2.48
CA SER A 219 -19.36 -13.13 -3.63
C SER A 219 -20.67 -12.37 -3.78
N GLU A 220 -21.40 -12.12 -2.68
CA GLU A 220 -22.64 -11.33 -2.69
C GLU A 220 -22.39 -9.86 -3.09
N ILE A 221 -21.33 -9.22 -2.59
CA ILE A 221 -20.95 -7.85 -2.97
C ILE A 221 -20.68 -7.76 -4.48
N LEU A 222 -20.05 -8.77 -5.05
CA LEU A 222 -19.79 -8.85 -6.50
C LEU A 222 -21.06 -9.05 -7.31
N GLU A 223 -22.01 -9.85 -6.81
CA GLU A 223 -23.28 -10.13 -7.47
C GLU A 223 -24.15 -8.87 -7.57
N TRP A 224 -24.21 -8.08 -6.50
CA TRP A 224 -25.12 -6.94 -6.37
C TRP A 224 -24.48 -5.58 -6.70
N ASN A 225 -23.53 -5.56 -7.63
CA ASN A 225 -22.89 -4.34 -8.15
C ASN A 225 -22.13 -3.51 -7.09
N GLY A 226 -21.79 -4.10 -5.95
CA GLY A 226 -21.15 -3.40 -4.84
C GLY A 226 -19.80 -2.79 -5.20
N ILE A 227 -19.03 -3.44 -6.08
CA ILE A 227 -17.74 -2.91 -6.55
C ILE A 227 -17.90 -1.56 -7.27
N ARG A 228 -18.91 -1.41 -8.13
CA ARG A 228 -19.10 -0.15 -8.86
C ARG A 228 -19.56 0.97 -7.93
N ILE A 229 -20.50 0.67 -7.02
CA ILE A 229 -20.97 1.62 -5.99
C ILE A 229 -19.79 2.12 -5.15
N LEU A 230 -18.93 1.19 -4.72
CA LEU A 230 -17.73 1.52 -3.95
C LEU A 230 -16.75 2.39 -4.75
N VAL A 231 -16.48 2.06 -6.01
CA VAL A 231 -15.60 2.85 -6.88
C VAL A 231 -16.13 4.27 -7.08
N GLU A 232 -17.44 4.44 -7.29
CA GLU A 232 -18.08 5.75 -7.39
C GLU A 232 -17.90 6.57 -6.10
N LEU A 233 -18.03 5.95 -4.93
CA LEU A 233 -17.84 6.63 -3.64
C LEU A 233 -16.41 7.10 -3.39
N MET A 234 -15.40 6.42 -3.93
CA MET A 234 -14.00 6.84 -3.76
C MET A 234 -13.71 8.18 -4.43
N THR A 235 -14.43 8.53 -5.50
CA THR A 235 -14.24 9.80 -6.23
C THR A 235 -14.45 11.02 -5.35
N LEU A 236 -15.17 10.87 -4.22
CA LEU A 236 -15.35 11.92 -3.22
C LEU A 236 -14.04 12.40 -2.61
N ALA A 237 -12.96 11.60 -2.68
CA ALA A 237 -11.63 12.02 -2.23
C ALA A 237 -11.14 13.31 -2.92
N HIS A 238 -11.59 13.58 -4.15
CA HIS A 238 -11.26 14.82 -4.88
C HIS A 238 -11.95 16.06 -4.31
N LEU A 239 -12.96 15.89 -3.45
CA LEU A 239 -13.64 16.98 -2.76
C LEU A 239 -12.98 17.33 -1.42
N HIS A 240 -11.91 16.63 -1.03
CA HIS A 240 -11.27 16.85 0.26
C HIS A 240 -10.55 18.22 0.28
N THR A 241 -11.02 19.12 1.15
CA THR A 241 -10.53 20.51 1.23
C THR A 241 -9.41 20.74 2.23
N SER A 242 -9.19 19.85 3.20
CA SER A 242 -8.18 20.06 4.27
C SER A 242 -6.76 19.65 3.86
N ARG A 243 -6.61 19.01 2.70
CA ARG A 243 -5.32 18.52 2.21
C ARG A 243 -4.48 19.65 1.64
N ALA A 244 -3.18 19.63 1.95
CA ALA A 244 -2.21 20.47 1.23
C ALA A 244 -2.17 20.06 -0.24
N THR A 245 -2.62 20.93 -1.14
CA THR A 245 -2.45 20.73 -2.58
C THR A 245 -0.96 20.86 -2.89
N VAL A 246 -0.35 19.79 -3.39
CA VAL A 246 0.98 19.91 -3.99
C VAL A 246 0.75 20.74 -5.26
N PRO A 247 1.39 21.92 -5.41
CA PRO A 247 1.31 22.63 -6.67
C PRO A 247 1.96 21.71 -7.71
N ALA A 248 1.15 21.09 -8.56
CA ALA A 248 1.68 20.67 -9.84
C ALA A 248 2.22 21.96 -10.44
N GLN A 249 3.53 22.09 -10.63
CA GLN A 249 4.09 23.23 -11.35
C GLN A 249 3.52 23.17 -12.76
N SER A 250 2.39 23.83 -12.92
CA SER A 250 1.65 23.92 -14.14
C SER A 250 2.31 25.02 -14.95
N ASN A 251 3.12 24.64 -15.93
CA ASN A 251 3.41 25.53 -17.07
C ASN A 251 2.18 25.67 -18.00
N VAL A 252 0.98 25.26 -17.56
CA VAL A 252 -0.31 25.43 -18.24
C VAL A 252 -0.97 26.67 -17.64
N LEU A 253 -1.45 27.56 -18.50
CA LEU A 253 -2.15 28.81 -18.16
C LEU A 253 -3.12 28.59 -16.98
N GLU A 254 -2.69 28.99 -15.78
CA GLU A 254 -3.58 29.11 -14.64
C GLU A 254 -4.56 30.23 -14.98
N ALA A 255 -5.85 29.90 -15.07
CA ALA A 255 -6.90 30.90 -15.03
C ALA A 255 -6.67 31.74 -13.76
N GLY A 256 -6.32 33.01 -13.95
CA GLY A 256 -5.91 33.89 -12.87
C GLY A 256 -6.94 33.89 -11.74
N VAL A 257 -6.50 34.19 -10.52
CA VAL A 257 -7.29 34.20 -9.27
C VAL A 257 -8.61 35.00 -9.37
N GLN A 258 -8.76 35.85 -10.39
CA GLN A 258 -10.00 36.58 -10.73
C GLN A 258 -11.07 35.74 -11.46
N GLN A 259 -10.76 34.53 -11.94
CA GLN A 259 -11.70 33.58 -12.58
C GLN A 259 -12.13 32.42 -11.67
N ALA A 260 -11.63 32.34 -10.42
CA ALA A 260 -12.01 31.30 -9.46
C ALA A 260 -13.52 31.29 -9.11
N GLY A 261 -14.26 32.36 -9.43
CA GLY A 261 -15.72 32.45 -9.26
C GLY A 261 -16.55 31.89 -10.42
N ALA A 262 -15.94 31.62 -11.58
CA ALA A 262 -16.63 31.09 -12.76
C ALA A 262 -16.21 29.63 -12.98
N GLY A 263 -16.65 28.73 -12.09
CA GLY A 263 -16.44 27.29 -12.28
C GLY A 263 -16.90 26.83 -13.67
N GLU A 264 -16.24 25.81 -14.22
CA GLU A 264 -16.54 25.27 -15.55
C GLU A 264 -18.04 24.94 -15.66
N ARG A 265 -18.69 25.54 -16.67
CA ARG A 265 -20.12 25.35 -16.91
C ARG A 265 -20.29 24.12 -17.77
N GLU A 266 -20.54 22.98 -17.13
CA GLU A 266 -20.62 21.67 -17.78
C GLU A 266 -22.01 21.02 -17.68
N TRP A 267 -22.85 21.49 -16.75
CA TRP A 267 -24.10 20.82 -16.41
C TRP A 267 -25.31 21.42 -17.13
N TYR A 268 -26.17 20.54 -17.64
CA TYR A 268 -27.50 20.87 -18.14
C TYR A 268 -28.54 20.22 -17.23
N TYR A 269 -29.71 20.87 -17.10
CA TYR A 269 -30.83 20.35 -16.32
C TYR A 269 -32.17 20.62 -17.00
N ASN A 270 -33.13 19.77 -16.71
CA ASN A 270 -34.48 19.82 -17.28
C ASN A 270 -35.48 20.30 -16.23
N LEU A 271 -36.22 21.37 -16.53
CA LEU A 271 -37.37 21.79 -15.72
C LEU A 271 -38.66 21.27 -16.35
N GLU A 272 -39.44 20.55 -15.57
CA GLU A 272 -40.78 20.10 -15.95
C GLU A 272 -41.76 21.26 -15.75
N MET A 273 -42.26 21.80 -16.87
CA MET A 273 -43.35 22.77 -16.90
C MET A 273 -44.59 22.08 -17.52
N PRO A 274 -45.82 22.56 -17.24
CA PRO A 274 -47.06 21.86 -17.60
C PRO A 274 -47.17 21.42 -19.07
N ASP A 275 -46.59 22.20 -20.00
CA ASP A 275 -46.76 21.96 -21.44
C ASP A 275 -45.51 21.40 -22.15
N LYS A 276 -44.27 21.60 -21.64
CA LYS A 276 -43.01 21.05 -22.20
C LYS A 276 -41.85 21.04 -21.19
N VAL A 277 -40.95 20.05 -21.33
CA VAL A 277 -39.67 20.01 -20.61
C VAL A 277 -38.71 21.05 -21.19
N HIS A 278 -38.27 22.01 -20.36
CA HIS A 278 -37.33 23.05 -20.75
C HIS A 278 -35.90 22.69 -20.34
N ARG A 279 -35.03 22.58 -21.33
CA ARG A 279 -33.58 22.40 -21.15
C ARG A 279 -32.94 23.72 -20.75
N LYS A 280 -32.28 23.77 -19.60
CA LYS A 280 -31.47 24.90 -19.12
C LYS A 280 -30.01 24.48 -18.94
N GLY A 281 -29.09 25.42 -19.13
CA GLY A 281 -27.64 25.20 -19.06
C GLY A 281 -26.88 25.78 -20.26
N PRO A 282 -25.53 25.72 -20.27
CA PRO A 282 -24.70 25.08 -19.26
C PRO A 282 -24.54 25.92 -17.98
N VAL A 283 -24.54 25.27 -16.82
CA VAL A 283 -24.32 25.86 -15.49
C VAL A 283 -23.17 25.18 -14.76
N SER A 284 -22.55 25.89 -13.82
CA SER A 284 -21.50 25.32 -12.95
C SER A 284 -22.10 24.48 -11.82
N LEU A 285 -21.29 23.62 -11.19
CA LEU A 285 -21.71 22.85 -10.01
C LEU A 285 -22.17 23.75 -8.85
N GLN A 286 -21.52 24.91 -8.67
CA GLN A 286 -21.93 25.89 -7.66
C GLN A 286 -23.32 26.47 -7.95
N GLN A 287 -23.60 26.80 -9.21
CA GLN A 287 -24.93 27.28 -9.64
C GLN A 287 -26.00 26.20 -9.44
N LEU A 288 -25.71 24.93 -9.76
CA LEU A 288 -26.61 23.81 -9.45
C LEU A 288 -26.90 23.71 -7.95
N LYS A 289 -25.89 23.94 -7.10
CA LYS A 289 -26.06 23.94 -5.65
C LYS A 289 -26.99 25.04 -5.17
N ASP A 290 -26.88 26.22 -5.75
CA ASP A 290 -27.75 27.35 -5.42
C ASP A 290 -29.18 27.12 -5.92
N LEU A 291 -29.36 26.55 -7.12
CA LEU A 291 -30.67 26.14 -7.67
C LEU A 291 -31.35 25.04 -6.83
N TYR A 292 -30.57 24.11 -6.28
CA TYR A 292 -31.11 23.06 -5.41
C TYR A 292 -31.55 23.65 -4.06
N LYS A 293 -30.77 24.59 -3.50
CA LYS A 293 -31.12 25.31 -2.27
C LYS A 293 -32.34 26.21 -2.44
N SER A 294 -32.51 26.84 -3.61
CA SER A 294 -33.68 27.67 -3.91
C SER A 294 -34.95 26.84 -4.18
N GLY A 295 -34.81 25.52 -4.37
CA GLY A 295 -35.92 24.61 -4.67
C GLY A 295 -36.35 24.60 -6.14
N GLU A 296 -35.63 25.28 -7.03
CA GLU A 296 -35.88 25.23 -8.48
C GLU A 296 -35.61 23.85 -9.08
N ILE A 297 -34.67 23.11 -8.49
CA ILE A 297 -34.38 21.71 -8.84
C ILE A 297 -34.52 20.81 -7.61
N ASN A 298 -34.86 19.55 -7.85
CA ASN A 298 -35.06 18.54 -6.81
C ASN A 298 -34.35 17.22 -7.17
N ASN A 299 -34.46 16.21 -6.31
CA ASN A 299 -33.79 14.92 -6.50
C ASN A 299 -34.18 14.18 -7.79
N LYS A 300 -35.36 14.45 -8.33
CA LYS A 300 -35.90 13.82 -9.55
C LYS A 300 -35.55 14.60 -10.81
N THR A 301 -35.15 15.87 -10.68
CA THR A 301 -34.73 16.71 -11.81
C THR A 301 -33.67 15.99 -12.63
N LYS A 302 -33.91 15.83 -13.93
CA LYS A 302 -32.95 15.20 -14.84
C LYS A 302 -31.82 16.19 -15.17
N CYS A 303 -30.58 15.73 -15.06
CA CYS A 303 -29.36 16.46 -15.34
C CYS A 303 -28.44 15.66 -16.27
N TRP A 304 -27.57 16.36 -16.98
CA TRP A 304 -26.64 15.78 -17.93
C TRP A 304 -25.38 16.62 -18.05
N ALA A 305 -24.24 15.96 -18.27
CA ALA A 305 -22.95 16.56 -18.60
C ALA A 305 -22.32 15.77 -19.76
N ASN A 306 -21.36 16.36 -20.49
CA ASN A 306 -20.79 15.79 -21.71
C ASN A 306 -20.18 14.38 -21.54
N SER A 307 -19.78 13.99 -20.33
CA SER A 307 -19.22 12.67 -20.01
C SER A 307 -20.27 11.60 -19.69
N MET A 308 -21.56 11.96 -19.69
CA MET A 308 -22.66 11.06 -19.33
C MET A 308 -23.35 10.48 -20.58
N GLU A 309 -23.67 9.19 -20.53
CA GLU A 309 -24.39 8.48 -21.61
C GLU A 309 -25.82 9.02 -21.85
N GLY A 310 -26.43 9.61 -20.83
CA GLY A 310 -27.79 10.14 -20.93
C GLY A 310 -28.25 10.91 -19.70
N TRP A 311 -29.44 11.48 -19.79
CA TRP A 311 -30.06 12.26 -18.71
C TRP A 311 -30.35 11.39 -17.48
N ARG A 312 -29.86 11.81 -16.32
CA ARG A 312 -30.06 11.09 -15.05
C ARG A 312 -30.63 12.01 -13.98
N ALA A 313 -31.44 11.49 -13.09
CA ALA A 313 -31.95 12.26 -11.96
C ALA A 313 -30.80 12.73 -11.05
N VAL A 314 -30.88 13.94 -10.49
CA VAL A 314 -29.86 14.50 -9.56
C VAL A 314 -29.50 13.51 -8.45
N GLY A 315 -30.49 12.82 -7.88
CA GLY A 315 -30.27 11.84 -6.81
C GLY A 315 -29.60 10.53 -7.27
N SER A 316 -29.55 10.25 -8.58
CA SER A 316 -28.91 9.05 -9.13
C SER A 316 -27.54 9.30 -9.74
N VAL A 317 -27.11 10.56 -9.86
CA VAL A 317 -25.74 10.92 -10.27
C VAL A 317 -24.87 11.00 -9.01
N PRO A 318 -23.85 10.13 -8.83
CA PRO A 318 -23.09 10.05 -7.58
C PRO A 318 -22.47 11.40 -7.15
N GLN A 319 -21.83 12.12 -8.07
CA GLN A 319 -21.23 13.41 -7.80
C GLN A 319 -22.26 14.43 -7.28
N LEU A 320 -23.43 14.51 -7.91
CA LEU A 320 -24.50 15.43 -7.49
C LEU A 320 -25.21 14.96 -6.22
N LYS A 321 -25.42 13.65 -6.07
CA LYS A 321 -26.01 13.05 -4.87
C LYS A 321 -25.22 13.45 -3.62
N TRP A 322 -23.89 13.32 -3.65
CA TRP A 322 -23.04 13.59 -2.48
C TRP A 322 -22.70 15.07 -2.26
N THR A 323 -22.87 15.91 -3.28
CA THR A 323 -22.63 17.36 -3.17
C THR A 323 -23.89 18.19 -2.91
N LEU A 324 -25.04 17.79 -3.49
CA LEU A 324 -26.30 18.54 -3.43
C LEU A 324 -27.32 17.91 -2.47
N VAL A 325 -27.53 16.59 -2.58
CA VAL A 325 -28.63 15.89 -1.89
C VAL A 325 -28.24 15.44 -0.49
N ALA A 326 -26.96 15.10 -0.29
CA ALA A 326 -26.51 14.42 0.91
C ALA A 326 -26.64 15.24 2.20
N ARG A 327 -27.07 14.58 3.27
CA ARG A 327 -27.40 15.15 4.58
C ARG A 327 -26.58 14.50 5.69
N GLY A 328 -26.68 15.05 6.90
CA GLY A 328 -25.97 14.54 8.06
C GLY A 328 -24.47 14.89 8.05
N ALA A 329 -23.85 14.69 9.21
CA ALA A 329 -22.42 14.83 9.40
C ALA A 329 -21.71 13.50 9.06
N PRO A 330 -20.58 13.54 8.33
CA PRO A 330 -19.80 12.34 8.07
C PRO A 330 -19.09 11.83 9.34
N VAL A 331 -18.81 10.53 9.38
CA VAL A 331 -17.97 9.88 10.40
C VAL A 331 -16.51 9.87 9.98
N MET A 332 -16.26 9.79 8.67
CA MET A 332 -14.92 9.77 8.07
C MET A 332 -14.78 10.96 7.13
N ASP A 333 -13.58 11.54 7.06
CA ASP A 333 -13.28 12.46 5.97
C ASP A 333 -13.27 11.73 4.60
N GLU A 334 -13.29 12.49 3.51
CA GLU A 334 -13.38 11.92 2.16
C GLU A 334 -12.18 11.02 1.80
N SER A 335 -11.01 11.26 2.39
CA SER A 335 -9.80 10.46 2.14
C SER A 335 -9.81 9.16 2.92
N ALA A 336 -10.20 9.20 4.20
CA ALA A 336 -10.38 8.03 5.04
C ALA A 336 -11.47 7.11 4.47
N LEU A 337 -12.57 7.68 3.93
CA LEU A 337 -13.58 6.92 3.21
C LEU A 337 -12.98 6.20 1.99
N ALA A 338 -12.29 6.93 1.10
CA ALA A 338 -11.67 6.34 -0.08
C ALA A 338 -10.60 5.30 0.27
N ALA A 339 -9.79 5.54 1.30
CA ALA A 339 -8.78 4.61 1.81
C ALA A 339 -9.43 3.30 2.30
N THR A 340 -10.52 3.41 3.08
CA THR A 340 -11.29 2.24 3.57
C THR A 340 -11.86 1.43 2.40
N ILE A 341 -12.37 2.10 1.38
CA ILE A 341 -12.90 1.43 0.19
C ILE A 341 -11.77 0.76 -0.61
N LEU A 342 -10.62 1.41 -0.79
CA LEU A 342 -9.47 0.79 -1.46
C LEU A 342 -9.01 -0.47 -0.72
N ASP A 343 -8.95 -0.45 0.61
CA ASP A 343 -8.62 -1.64 1.42
C ASP A 343 -9.63 -2.77 1.20
N LEU A 344 -10.92 -2.44 1.19
CA LEU A 344 -11.99 -3.39 0.88
C LEU A 344 -11.78 -4.00 -0.52
N LEU A 345 -11.51 -3.19 -1.54
CA LEU A 345 -11.29 -3.65 -2.91
C LEU A 345 -10.03 -4.53 -3.02
N ILE A 346 -8.94 -4.17 -2.34
CA ILE A 346 -7.70 -4.98 -2.29
C ILE A 346 -8.00 -6.35 -1.69
N VAL A 347 -8.67 -6.41 -0.54
CA VAL A 347 -9.05 -7.68 0.10
C VAL A 347 -9.96 -8.51 -0.83
N CYS A 348 -10.96 -7.89 -1.46
CA CYS A 348 -11.81 -8.56 -2.46
C CYS A 348 -11.00 -9.15 -3.62
N THR A 349 -9.98 -8.45 -4.12
CA THR A 349 -9.11 -8.97 -5.19
C THR A 349 -8.22 -10.12 -4.74
N ARG A 350 -7.77 -10.13 -3.47
CA ARG A 350 -6.93 -11.20 -2.91
C ARG A 350 -7.68 -12.51 -2.68
N TYR A 351 -8.98 -12.46 -2.40
CA TYR A 351 -9.82 -13.68 -2.32
C TYR A 351 -9.94 -14.45 -3.63
N TYR A 352 -9.70 -13.78 -4.76
CA TYR A 352 -9.75 -14.37 -6.09
C TYR A 352 -8.44 -14.07 -6.84
N PRO A 353 -7.36 -14.79 -6.51
CA PRO A 353 -6.04 -14.58 -7.12
C PRO A 353 -6.07 -14.84 -8.64
N SER A 354 -5.09 -14.30 -9.36
CA SER A 354 -4.93 -14.57 -10.80
C SER A 354 -4.21 -15.89 -11.08
N ARG A 355 -3.69 -16.55 -10.04
CA ARG A 355 -2.94 -17.80 -10.10
C ARG A 355 -3.40 -18.74 -8.99
N ASP A 356 -3.33 -20.04 -9.25
CA ASP A 356 -3.64 -21.07 -8.26
C ASP A 356 -2.41 -21.48 -7.43
N GLU A 357 -2.55 -22.52 -6.61
CA GLU A 357 -1.50 -23.03 -5.72
C GLU A 357 -0.30 -23.62 -6.50
N GLU A 358 -0.49 -24.01 -7.75
CA GLU A 358 0.56 -24.55 -8.64
C GLU A 358 1.20 -23.45 -9.52
N ASP A 359 0.92 -22.16 -9.22
CA ASP A 359 1.34 -21.00 -10.01
C ASP A 359 0.77 -20.96 -11.44
N ALA A 360 -0.28 -21.74 -11.74
CA ALA A 360 -0.95 -21.74 -13.02
C ALA A 360 -1.90 -20.54 -13.16
N VAL A 361 -1.94 -19.94 -14.35
CA VAL A 361 -2.76 -18.75 -14.61
C VAL A 361 -4.24 -19.11 -14.66
N ILE A 362 -5.04 -18.53 -13.77
CA ILE A 362 -6.48 -18.78 -13.68
C ILE A 362 -7.22 -18.07 -14.82
N ARG A 363 -8.00 -18.84 -15.59
CA ARG A 363 -8.89 -18.35 -16.66
C ARG A 363 -10.28 -18.98 -16.54
N PRO A 364 -11.38 -18.24 -16.77
CA PRO A 364 -11.44 -16.80 -17.08
C PRO A 364 -10.97 -15.91 -15.92
N LEU A 365 -10.54 -14.68 -16.22
CA LEU A 365 -10.05 -13.74 -15.20
C LEU A 365 -11.11 -13.55 -14.09
N PRO A 366 -10.71 -13.53 -12.80
CA PRO A 366 -11.62 -13.31 -11.69
C PRO A 366 -12.58 -12.13 -11.89
N ARG A 367 -13.85 -12.31 -11.52
CA ARG A 367 -14.92 -11.32 -11.76
C ARG A 367 -14.58 -9.94 -11.18
N VAL A 368 -14.04 -9.87 -9.96
CA VAL A 368 -13.61 -8.60 -9.33
C VAL A 368 -12.58 -7.86 -10.17
N LYS A 369 -11.57 -8.57 -10.70
CA LYS A 369 -10.52 -7.98 -11.54
C LYS A 369 -11.07 -7.56 -12.90
N ARG A 370 -12.02 -8.33 -13.47
CA ARG A 370 -12.74 -7.93 -14.69
C ARG A 370 -13.51 -6.62 -14.51
N ILE A 371 -14.34 -6.52 -13.46
CA ILE A 371 -15.13 -5.30 -13.18
C ILE A 371 -14.20 -4.10 -12.97
N LEU A 372 -13.14 -4.24 -12.17
CA LEU A 372 -12.18 -3.16 -11.91
C LEU A 372 -11.36 -2.76 -13.15
N SER A 373 -11.30 -3.62 -14.17
CA SER A 373 -10.63 -3.31 -15.45
C SER A 373 -11.55 -2.63 -16.47
N GLU A 374 -12.86 -2.53 -16.19
CA GLU A 374 -13.80 -1.81 -17.06
C GLU A 374 -13.43 -0.31 -17.10
N PRO A 375 -13.55 0.38 -18.26
CA PRO A 375 -13.16 1.78 -18.37
C PRO A 375 -13.83 2.70 -17.34
N SER A 376 -15.11 2.45 -17.02
CA SER A 376 -15.88 3.21 -16.04
C SER A 376 -15.40 3.00 -14.60
N CYS A 377 -14.74 1.89 -14.27
CA CYS A 377 -14.17 1.68 -12.95
C CYS A 377 -12.70 2.10 -12.91
N LEU A 378 -11.92 1.64 -13.90
CA LEU A 378 -10.48 1.85 -13.98
C LEU A 378 -10.12 3.34 -14.03
N ALA A 379 -10.89 4.16 -14.76
CA ALA A 379 -10.67 5.60 -14.82
C ALA A 379 -10.77 6.25 -13.43
N HIS A 380 -11.80 5.94 -12.65
CA HIS A 380 -11.97 6.48 -11.29
C HIS A 380 -10.88 6.00 -10.32
N VAL A 381 -10.47 4.73 -10.41
CA VAL A 381 -9.35 4.20 -9.61
C VAL A 381 -8.05 4.94 -9.94
N VAL A 382 -7.76 5.16 -11.23
CA VAL A 382 -6.54 5.84 -11.68
C VAL A 382 -6.57 7.34 -11.34
N GLN A 383 -7.72 8.00 -11.44
CA GLN A 383 -7.89 9.41 -11.10
C GLN A 383 -7.52 9.73 -9.65
N LEU A 384 -7.69 8.78 -8.72
CA LEU A 384 -7.29 8.97 -7.31
C LEU A 384 -5.79 9.30 -7.14
N LEU A 385 -4.94 8.96 -8.13
CA LEU A 385 -3.52 9.37 -8.13
C LEU A 385 -3.35 10.89 -8.18
N LEU A 386 -4.28 11.61 -8.83
CA LEU A 386 -4.29 13.08 -8.93
C LEU A 386 -4.63 13.75 -7.61
N THR A 387 -5.03 12.99 -6.59
CA THR A 387 -5.23 13.52 -5.26
C THR A 387 -3.88 13.81 -4.58
N PHE A 388 -2.79 13.18 -5.03
CA PHE A 388 -1.43 13.26 -4.46
C PHE A 388 -1.30 12.91 -2.97
N ASP A 389 -2.30 12.23 -2.39
CA ASP A 389 -2.19 11.75 -1.01
C ASP A 389 -1.40 10.45 -0.94
N PRO A 390 -0.38 10.38 -0.08
CA PRO A 390 0.45 9.19 0.04
C PRO A 390 -0.35 7.92 0.28
N ILE A 391 -1.32 7.93 1.20
CA ILE A 391 -2.08 6.75 1.58
C ILE A 391 -2.94 6.26 0.41
N LEU A 392 -3.63 7.17 -0.28
CA LEU A 392 -4.45 6.83 -1.44
C LEU A 392 -3.59 6.34 -2.61
N VAL A 393 -2.49 7.04 -2.92
CA VAL A 393 -1.59 6.66 -4.01
C VAL A 393 -0.99 5.27 -3.78
N GLU A 394 -0.58 4.97 -2.55
CA GLU A 394 -0.05 3.66 -2.16
C GLU A 394 -1.07 2.54 -2.37
N LYS A 395 -2.29 2.77 -1.90
CA LYS A 395 -3.38 1.79 -2.00
C LYS A 395 -3.84 1.62 -3.45
N VAL A 396 -3.89 2.69 -4.25
CA VAL A 396 -4.19 2.60 -5.69
C VAL A 396 -3.13 1.79 -6.41
N ALA A 397 -1.84 2.05 -6.17
CA ALA A 397 -0.76 1.27 -6.78
C ALA A 397 -0.83 -0.21 -6.38
N THR A 398 -1.14 -0.50 -5.11
CA THR A 398 -1.34 -1.86 -4.61
C THR A 398 -2.53 -2.55 -5.28
N LEU A 399 -3.68 -1.88 -5.36
CA LEU A 399 -4.87 -2.42 -6.02
C LEU A 399 -4.61 -2.69 -7.50
N LEU A 400 -3.99 -1.75 -8.21
CA LEU A 400 -3.69 -1.91 -9.63
C LEU A 400 -2.68 -3.04 -9.88
N TYR A 401 -1.71 -3.25 -8.98
CA TYR A 401 -0.82 -4.41 -9.03
C TYR A 401 -1.60 -5.73 -8.95
N GLU A 402 -2.49 -5.86 -7.98
CA GLU A 402 -3.33 -7.06 -7.79
C GLU A 402 -4.28 -7.29 -8.98
N VAL A 403 -4.89 -6.22 -9.52
CA VAL A 403 -5.83 -6.29 -10.65
C VAL A 403 -5.12 -6.60 -11.97
N MET A 404 -3.92 -6.07 -12.19
CA MET A 404 -3.20 -6.21 -13.46
C MET A 404 -2.36 -7.48 -13.57
N GLN A 405 -2.17 -8.22 -12.48
CA GLN A 405 -1.44 -9.49 -12.50
C GLN A 405 -2.12 -10.50 -13.45
N ASP A 406 -1.41 -10.88 -14.52
CA ASP A 406 -1.87 -11.79 -15.58
C ASP A 406 -3.20 -11.35 -16.24
N ASN A 407 -3.46 -10.04 -16.23
CA ASN A 407 -4.64 -9.44 -16.85
C ASN A 407 -4.34 -9.03 -18.30
N PRO A 408 -5.12 -9.48 -19.31
CA PRO A 408 -4.90 -9.09 -20.71
C PRO A 408 -5.06 -7.58 -20.97
N GLU A 409 -5.85 -6.87 -20.16
CA GLU A 409 -6.07 -5.42 -20.30
C GLU A 409 -4.83 -4.57 -19.93
N ILE A 410 -3.77 -5.18 -19.38
CA ILE A 410 -2.50 -4.51 -19.07
C ILE A 410 -1.89 -3.82 -20.31
N SER A 411 -2.19 -4.34 -21.50
CA SER A 411 -1.75 -3.79 -22.79
C SER A 411 -2.38 -2.43 -23.13
N LYS A 412 -3.59 -2.14 -22.62
CA LYS A 412 -4.33 -0.89 -22.87
C LYS A 412 -4.21 0.11 -21.73
N LEU A 413 -3.52 -0.27 -20.66
CA LEU A 413 -3.43 0.49 -19.42
C LEU A 413 -2.84 1.90 -19.63
N TYR A 414 -2.00 2.08 -20.66
CA TYR A 414 -1.42 3.38 -21.03
C TYR A 414 -2.47 4.43 -21.44
N LEU A 415 -3.66 4.01 -21.88
CA LEU A 415 -4.74 4.92 -22.28
C LEU A 415 -5.37 5.67 -21.10
N THR A 416 -5.13 5.23 -19.87
CA THR A 416 -5.74 5.82 -18.66
C THR A 416 -4.95 7.00 -18.09
N GLY A 417 -3.72 7.23 -18.57
CA GLY A 417 -2.81 8.21 -17.97
C GLY A 417 -2.12 7.74 -16.68
N VAL A 418 -2.35 6.49 -16.22
CA VAL A 418 -1.81 5.98 -14.95
C VAL A 418 -0.30 6.15 -14.79
N PHE A 419 0.47 5.89 -15.85
CA PHE A 419 1.92 6.05 -15.82
C PHE A 419 2.32 7.51 -15.63
N TYR A 420 1.65 8.43 -16.33
CA TYR A 420 1.90 9.86 -16.18
C TYR A 420 1.58 10.35 -14.76
N PHE A 421 0.43 9.96 -14.20
CA PHE A 421 0.04 10.36 -12.85
C PHE A 421 0.97 9.80 -11.77
N MET A 422 1.40 8.55 -11.89
CA MET A 422 2.36 7.94 -10.95
C MET A 422 3.74 8.60 -11.03
N LEU A 423 4.15 9.08 -12.20
CA LEU A 423 5.44 9.76 -12.38
C LEU A 423 5.41 11.23 -11.93
N LEU A 424 4.24 11.85 -11.93
CA LEU A 424 4.02 13.18 -11.36
C LEU A 424 4.03 13.16 -9.82
N TYR A 425 3.86 11.99 -9.21
CA TYR A 425 3.84 11.83 -7.76
C TYR A 425 5.24 12.04 -7.14
N THR A 426 5.32 12.98 -6.19
CA THR A 426 6.61 13.40 -5.57
C THR A 426 6.87 12.82 -4.18
N GLY A 427 5.95 12.01 -3.64
CA GLY A 427 6.06 11.42 -2.31
C GLY A 427 7.12 10.32 -2.18
N SER A 428 7.39 9.86 -0.95
CA SER A 428 8.46 8.92 -0.63
C SER A 428 8.04 7.44 -0.60
N ASN A 429 6.75 7.15 -0.51
CA ASN A 429 6.14 5.81 -0.45
C ASN A 429 6.06 5.15 -1.85
N LEU A 430 7.23 4.99 -2.46
CA LEU A 430 7.36 4.62 -3.88
C LEU A 430 7.34 3.11 -4.12
N LEU A 431 7.46 2.29 -3.08
CA LEU A 431 7.61 0.84 -3.23
C LEU A 431 6.43 0.18 -3.96
N PRO A 432 5.15 0.46 -3.62
CA PRO A 432 4.03 -0.13 -4.37
C PRO A 432 3.94 0.36 -5.81
N ILE A 433 4.27 1.63 -6.06
CA ILE A 433 4.37 2.19 -7.42
C ILE A 433 5.45 1.45 -8.21
N ALA A 434 6.63 1.26 -7.63
CA ALA A 434 7.74 0.58 -8.30
C ALA A 434 7.45 -0.89 -8.59
N ARG A 435 6.77 -1.60 -7.66
CA ARG A 435 6.29 -2.98 -7.89
C ARG A 435 5.29 -3.05 -9.05
N PHE A 436 4.33 -2.12 -9.08
CA PHE A 436 3.36 -2.00 -10.18
C PHE A 436 4.05 -1.71 -11.52
N LEU A 437 4.94 -0.72 -11.57
CA LEU A 437 5.69 -0.38 -12.78
C LEU A 437 6.54 -1.55 -13.26
N ARG A 438 7.22 -2.27 -12.37
CA ARG A 438 7.98 -3.48 -12.71
C ARG A 438 7.07 -4.53 -13.34
N LEU A 439 5.92 -4.82 -12.73
CA LEU A 439 4.95 -5.79 -13.27
C LEU A 439 4.51 -5.39 -14.68
N THR A 440 4.09 -4.15 -14.87
CA THR A 440 3.58 -3.67 -16.16
C THR A 440 4.65 -3.63 -17.23
N HIS A 441 5.87 -3.18 -16.91
CA HIS A 441 6.94 -3.08 -17.90
C HIS A 441 7.56 -4.43 -18.29
N MET A 442 7.56 -5.42 -17.40
CA MET A 442 8.01 -6.77 -17.72
C MET A 442 6.97 -7.59 -18.50
N LYS A 443 5.67 -7.32 -18.28
CA LYS A 443 4.56 -8.06 -18.91
C LYS A 443 3.86 -7.31 -20.05
N GLN A 444 4.21 -6.05 -20.31
CA GLN A 444 4.00 -5.40 -21.61
C GLN A 444 4.92 -6.05 -22.66
N ALA A 445 4.74 -7.35 -22.88
CA ALA A 445 5.31 -8.07 -23.99
C ALA A 445 4.58 -7.58 -25.25
N PHE A 446 5.12 -6.53 -25.84
CA PHE A 446 4.78 -6.15 -27.21
C PHE A 446 5.14 -7.33 -28.11
N ARG A 447 4.17 -7.81 -28.90
CA ARG A 447 4.47 -8.78 -29.96
C ARG A 447 5.49 -8.12 -30.89
N ALA A 448 6.61 -8.80 -31.15
CA ALA A 448 7.73 -8.26 -31.93
C ALA A 448 7.30 -7.73 -33.32
N ASP A 449 6.21 -8.26 -33.89
CA ASP A 449 5.66 -7.85 -35.19
C ASP A 449 5.04 -6.43 -35.21
N GLN A 450 4.88 -5.78 -34.05
CA GLN A 450 4.36 -4.41 -33.92
C GLN A 450 5.43 -3.36 -33.56
N LEU A 451 6.71 -3.75 -33.48
CA LEU A 451 7.82 -2.84 -33.10
C LEU A 451 7.93 -1.61 -33.99
N TRP A 452 7.64 -1.74 -35.29
CA TRP A 452 7.70 -0.63 -36.25
C TRP A 452 6.55 0.37 -36.04
N TYR A 453 5.35 -0.10 -35.68
CA TYR A 453 4.18 0.75 -35.46
C TYR A 453 4.33 1.54 -34.15
N LEU A 454 4.86 0.92 -33.09
CA LEU A 454 5.09 1.60 -31.82
C LEU A 454 6.30 2.55 -31.84
N LEU A 455 7.38 2.21 -32.55
CA LEU A 455 8.46 3.16 -32.82
C LEU A 455 7.94 4.39 -33.59
N LEU A 456 6.95 4.23 -34.47
CA LEU A 456 6.32 5.36 -35.16
C LEU A 456 5.37 6.16 -34.25
N VAL A 457 4.59 5.48 -33.41
CA VAL A 457 3.54 6.08 -32.56
C VAL A 457 4.09 6.69 -31.27
N LEU A 458 5.11 6.09 -30.63
CA LEU A 458 5.72 6.58 -29.39
C LEU A 458 6.97 7.44 -29.61
N ALA A 459 7.59 7.42 -30.80
CA ALA A 459 8.68 8.33 -31.15
C ALA A 459 8.39 9.83 -30.87
N PRO A 460 7.16 10.34 -31.07
CA PRO A 460 6.85 11.75 -30.82
C PRO A 460 6.79 12.13 -29.33
N TYR A 461 6.66 11.15 -28.41
CA TYR A 461 6.31 11.41 -27.01
C TYR A 461 7.51 11.28 -26.08
N LYS A 462 7.62 12.23 -25.15
CA LYS A 462 8.64 12.27 -24.10
C LYS A 462 8.21 11.43 -22.89
N TYR A 463 9.13 10.63 -22.35
CA TYR A 463 8.95 9.92 -21.11
C TYR A 463 9.19 10.88 -19.94
N ALA A 464 8.10 11.36 -19.34
CA ALA A 464 8.15 12.31 -18.22
C ALA A 464 8.67 11.70 -16.91
N GLY A 465 8.95 10.38 -16.88
CA GLY A 465 9.27 9.65 -15.65
C GLY A 465 10.72 9.64 -15.24
N TYR A 466 11.60 10.28 -15.99
CA TYR A 466 13.03 10.30 -15.68
C TYR A 466 13.39 10.90 -14.32
N PRO A 467 12.76 11.97 -13.80
CA PRO A 467 13.09 12.50 -12.48
C PRO A 467 12.88 11.45 -11.39
N GLN A 468 11.76 10.75 -11.46
CA GLN A 468 11.36 9.76 -10.48
C GLN A 468 12.17 8.46 -10.60
N LEU A 469 12.46 8.05 -11.84
CA LEU A 469 13.30 6.90 -12.13
C LEU A 469 14.74 7.11 -11.67
N LEU A 470 15.31 8.30 -11.91
CA LEU A 470 16.64 8.69 -11.44
C LEU A 470 16.69 8.82 -9.92
N ARG A 471 15.66 9.38 -9.29
CA ARG A 471 15.54 9.47 -7.83
C ARG A 471 15.49 8.10 -7.18
N THR A 472 14.71 7.18 -7.73
CA THR A 472 14.60 5.79 -7.23
C THR A 472 15.94 5.06 -7.36
N ALA A 473 16.63 5.20 -8.49
CA ALA A 473 17.95 4.62 -8.69
C ALA A 473 19.01 5.19 -7.72
N ARG A 474 18.99 6.50 -7.44
CA ARG A 474 19.89 7.13 -6.46
C ARG A 474 19.64 6.62 -5.04
N LEU A 475 18.37 6.57 -4.62
CA LEU A 475 17.99 6.10 -3.28
C LEU A 475 18.41 4.63 -3.02
N GLU A 476 18.39 3.77 -4.04
CA GLU A 476 18.85 2.37 -3.91
C GLU A 476 20.37 2.23 -3.93
N VAL A 477 21.08 3.11 -4.66
CA VAL A 477 22.55 3.14 -4.67
C VAL A 477 23.13 3.70 -3.36
N GLU A 478 22.44 4.67 -2.75
CA GLU A 478 22.88 5.35 -1.52
C GLU A 478 22.46 4.61 -0.22
N ALA A 479 21.61 3.60 -0.31
CA ALA A 479 21.10 2.88 0.86
C ALA A 479 21.93 1.62 1.19
N GLU A 480 22.56 1.58 2.38
CA GLU A 480 23.24 0.37 2.89
C GLU A 480 22.27 -0.75 3.33
N GLN A 481 21.01 -0.42 3.66
CA GLN A 481 20.04 -1.39 4.23
C GLN A 481 18.59 -1.26 3.74
N LEU A 482 18.21 -0.20 3.01
CA LEU A 482 16.79 0.15 2.78
C LEU A 482 16.04 -0.80 1.83
N PHE A 483 16.74 -1.66 1.07
CA PHE A 483 16.16 -2.56 0.07
C PHE A 483 16.78 -3.98 0.09
N ALA A 484 17.32 -4.42 1.24
CA ALA A 484 18.09 -5.67 1.37
C ALA A 484 17.30 -6.99 1.16
N GLU A 485 15.99 -6.93 0.87
CA GLU A 485 15.21 -8.11 0.53
C GLU A 485 15.49 -8.56 -0.92
N ARG A 486 15.94 -9.82 -1.08
CA ARG A 486 16.44 -10.41 -2.34
C ARG A 486 15.48 -10.32 -3.54
N ASP A 487 14.19 -10.07 -3.34
CA ASP A 487 13.18 -9.95 -4.41
C ASP A 487 12.79 -8.51 -4.79
N ALA A 488 13.35 -7.50 -4.11
CA ALA A 488 12.93 -6.10 -4.21
C ALA A 488 13.97 -5.15 -4.85
N ALA A 489 15.01 -5.65 -5.52
CA ALA A 489 15.97 -4.79 -6.22
C ALA A 489 15.28 -4.02 -7.38
N LEU A 490 15.09 -2.71 -7.22
CA LEU A 490 14.41 -1.84 -8.18
C LEU A 490 15.38 -1.26 -9.22
N LEU A 491 16.68 -1.24 -8.91
CA LEU A 491 17.73 -0.67 -9.76
C LEU A 491 17.84 -1.38 -11.12
N PRO A 492 17.84 -2.74 -11.20
CA PRO A 492 17.81 -3.42 -12.49
C PRO A 492 16.56 -3.08 -13.32
N ALA A 493 15.40 -2.97 -12.67
CA ALA A 493 14.15 -2.62 -13.34
C ALA A 493 14.14 -1.16 -13.83
N ALA A 494 14.66 -0.23 -13.03
CA ALA A 494 14.83 1.17 -13.39
C ALA A 494 15.79 1.33 -14.58
N CYS A 495 16.92 0.61 -14.60
CA CYS A 495 17.86 0.60 -15.72
C CYS A 495 17.24 0.01 -16.99
N GLN A 496 16.47 -1.08 -16.89
CA GLN A 496 15.78 -1.70 -18.03
C GLN A 496 14.70 -0.77 -18.61
N LEU A 497 13.95 -0.08 -17.75
CA LEU A 497 12.94 0.88 -18.16
C LEU A 497 13.57 2.10 -18.86
N ALA A 498 14.63 2.68 -18.30
CA ALA A 498 15.38 3.76 -18.94
C ALA A 498 15.95 3.33 -20.30
N HIS A 499 16.47 2.11 -20.41
CA HIS A 499 16.96 1.58 -21.67
C HIS A 499 15.85 1.45 -22.71
N ALA A 500 14.69 0.91 -22.33
CA ALA A 500 13.55 0.75 -23.21
C ALA A 500 13.02 2.12 -23.69
N THR A 501 12.86 3.10 -22.80
CA THR A 501 12.33 4.44 -23.16
C THR A 501 13.27 5.21 -24.07
N VAL A 502 14.59 5.16 -23.83
CA VAL A 502 15.64 5.77 -24.67
C VAL A 502 15.75 5.08 -26.03
N ARG A 503 15.51 3.76 -26.09
CA ARG A 503 15.50 3.01 -27.34
C ARG A 503 14.31 3.36 -28.22
N CYS A 504 13.18 3.76 -27.63
CA CYS A 504 11.95 4.12 -28.34
C CYS A 504 11.97 5.51 -28.99
N SER A 505 12.67 6.50 -28.43
CA SER A 505 12.70 7.86 -28.99
C SER A 505 14.00 8.61 -28.68
N ALA A 506 14.52 9.37 -29.63
CA ALA A 506 15.64 10.30 -29.40
C ALA A 506 15.27 11.42 -28.42
N LEU A 507 14.00 11.85 -28.41
CA LEU A 507 13.49 12.86 -27.47
C LEU A 507 13.55 12.36 -26.01
N ASN A 508 13.40 11.05 -25.81
CA ASN A 508 13.54 10.41 -24.50
C ASN A 508 15.00 10.37 -24.03
N ALA A 509 15.96 10.32 -24.95
CA ALA A 509 17.38 10.45 -24.60
C ALA A 509 17.72 11.88 -24.18
N GLU A 510 17.10 12.87 -24.81
CA GLU A 510 17.25 14.29 -24.46
C GLU A 510 16.56 14.65 -23.15
N GLU A 511 15.36 14.11 -22.89
CA GLU A 511 14.64 14.36 -21.63
C GLU A 511 15.36 13.74 -20.43
N LEU A 512 15.90 12.51 -20.56
CA LEU A 512 16.75 11.90 -19.54
C LEU A 512 17.99 12.76 -19.25
N ARG A 513 18.58 13.35 -20.30
CA ARG A 513 19.74 14.26 -20.18
C ARG A 513 19.36 15.56 -19.46
N ARG A 514 18.15 16.09 -19.71
CA ARG A 514 17.63 17.35 -19.16
C ARG A 514 17.30 17.23 -17.66
N GLU A 515 16.74 16.10 -17.24
CA GLU A 515 16.30 15.83 -15.85
C GLU A 515 17.44 15.45 -14.88
N GLY A 516 18.65 15.95 -15.14
CA GLY A 516 19.83 15.67 -14.30
C GLY A 516 20.45 14.28 -14.52
N GLY A 517 20.04 13.55 -15.56
CA GLY A 517 20.69 12.32 -16.00
C GLY A 517 21.95 12.63 -16.82
N LEU A 518 23.02 13.05 -16.13
CA LEU A 518 24.43 12.97 -16.56
C LEU A 518 24.73 13.33 -18.04
N GLN A 519 25.37 14.50 -18.26
CA GLN A 519 25.72 15.04 -19.59
C GLN A 519 26.36 14.01 -20.54
N GLY A 520 25.84 13.86 -21.77
CA GLY A 520 26.45 12.99 -22.79
C GLY A 520 25.51 12.50 -23.89
N SER A 521 26.07 11.86 -24.91
CA SER A 521 25.34 11.23 -26.03
C SER A 521 24.56 9.97 -25.60
N ARG A 522 23.57 9.50 -26.38
CA ARG A 522 22.75 8.29 -26.10
C ARG A 522 23.59 7.07 -25.71
N GLY A 523 24.72 6.84 -26.40
CA GLY A 523 25.61 5.72 -26.09
C GLY A 523 26.40 5.91 -24.80
N GLU A 524 26.67 7.15 -24.39
CA GLU A 524 27.55 7.51 -23.28
C GLU A 524 26.82 7.36 -21.95
N THR A 525 25.55 7.74 -21.92
CA THR A 525 24.66 7.48 -20.78
C THR A 525 24.47 5.98 -20.57
N CYS A 526 24.21 5.21 -21.62
CA CYS A 526 24.11 3.75 -21.53
C CYS A 526 25.41 3.09 -21.08
N ALA A 527 26.55 3.53 -21.61
CA ALA A 527 27.87 3.03 -21.23
C ALA A 527 28.19 3.31 -19.75
N ARG A 528 27.88 4.51 -19.25
CA ARG A 528 28.09 4.86 -17.84
C ARG A 528 27.17 4.10 -16.90
N ALA A 529 25.88 3.96 -17.25
CA ALA A 529 24.93 3.18 -16.45
C ALA A 529 25.32 1.70 -16.40
N LEU A 530 25.74 1.13 -17.54
CA LEU A 530 26.24 -0.24 -17.60
C LEU A 530 27.53 -0.41 -16.78
N ALA A 531 28.47 0.53 -16.89
CA ALA A 531 29.71 0.51 -16.10
C ALA A 531 29.42 0.59 -14.60
N ALA A 532 28.49 1.44 -14.16
CA ALA A 532 28.08 1.55 -12.76
C ALA A 532 27.42 0.25 -12.26
N LEU A 533 26.56 -0.36 -13.08
CA LEU A 533 25.92 -1.65 -12.76
C LEU A 533 26.95 -2.78 -12.62
N LEU A 534 27.93 -2.85 -13.52
CA LEU A 534 28.99 -3.85 -13.49
C LEU A 534 29.88 -3.69 -12.25
N ARG A 535 30.20 -2.46 -11.85
CA ARG A 535 30.93 -2.18 -10.60
C ARG A 535 30.13 -2.55 -9.35
N ALA A 536 28.82 -2.27 -9.34
CA ALA A 536 27.95 -2.61 -8.23
C ALA A 536 27.70 -4.13 -8.13
N LYS A 537 27.74 -4.87 -9.25
CA LYS A 537 27.51 -6.31 -9.32
C LYS A 537 28.59 -7.04 -10.15
N PRO A 538 29.78 -7.30 -9.58
CA PRO A 538 30.90 -7.93 -10.29
C PRO A 538 30.58 -9.30 -10.91
N ALA A 539 29.64 -10.06 -10.32
CA ALA A 539 29.18 -11.34 -10.85
C ALA A 539 28.61 -11.26 -12.29
N LEU A 540 28.09 -10.09 -12.70
CA LEU A 540 27.65 -9.88 -14.08
C LEU A 540 28.82 -9.85 -15.07
N GLY A 541 30.00 -9.40 -14.64
CA GLY A 541 31.22 -9.45 -15.44
C GLY A 541 31.61 -10.89 -15.79
N GLU A 542 31.49 -11.82 -14.84
CA GLU A 542 31.77 -13.24 -15.08
C GLU A 542 30.84 -13.84 -16.15
N VAL A 543 29.55 -13.48 -16.11
CA VAL A 543 28.58 -13.88 -17.13
C VAL A 543 28.94 -13.27 -18.49
N CYS A 544 29.34 -11.99 -18.54
CA CYS A 544 29.80 -11.36 -19.79
C CYS A 544 31.01 -12.06 -20.40
N ALA A 545 31.94 -12.55 -19.57
CA ALA A 545 33.08 -13.35 -20.03
C ALA A 545 32.64 -14.70 -20.59
N GLN A 546 31.72 -15.40 -19.92
CA GLN A 546 31.18 -16.70 -20.38
C GLN A 546 30.41 -16.59 -21.70
N LEU A 547 29.69 -15.48 -21.91
CA LEU A 547 28.91 -15.23 -23.13
C LEU A 547 29.77 -14.77 -24.33
N GLY A 548 31.08 -14.52 -24.14
CA GLY A 548 31.97 -14.14 -25.23
C GLY A 548 31.73 -12.72 -25.78
N GLU A 549 31.25 -11.78 -24.95
CA GLU A 549 30.96 -10.40 -25.38
C GLU A 549 32.21 -9.50 -25.41
N LEU A 550 33.29 -9.90 -24.74
CA LEU A 550 34.54 -9.13 -24.63
C LEU A 550 35.25 -8.90 -25.99
N PRO A 551 35.34 -9.89 -26.90
CA PRO A 551 35.81 -9.67 -28.27
C PRO A 551 34.97 -8.67 -29.08
N ARG A 552 33.67 -8.52 -28.79
CA ARG A 552 32.82 -7.49 -29.42
C ARG A 552 33.13 -6.12 -28.85
N LEU A 553 33.26 -6.00 -27.54
CA LEU A 553 33.65 -4.76 -26.88
C LEU A 553 35.02 -4.26 -27.36
N ALA A 554 36.01 -5.16 -27.48
CA ALA A 554 37.35 -4.83 -27.98
C ALA A 554 37.33 -4.25 -29.41
N ARG A 555 36.48 -4.81 -30.30
CA ARG A 555 36.31 -4.29 -31.68
C ARG A 555 35.65 -2.92 -31.74
N LEU A 556 34.91 -2.51 -30.71
CA LEU A 556 34.24 -1.21 -30.66
C LEU A 556 35.15 -0.09 -30.12
N LEU A 557 36.29 -0.41 -29.51
CA LEU A 557 37.23 0.58 -28.96
C LEU A 557 37.72 1.60 -29.99
N PRO A 558 38.09 1.23 -31.24
CA PRO A 558 38.52 2.20 -32.24
C PRO A 558 37.38 3.09 -32.77
N SER A 559 36.16 2.55 -32.88
CA SER A 559 35.02 3.24 -33.51
C SER A 559 34.25 4.13 -32.54
N CYS A 560 34.13 3.70 -31.27
CA CYS A 560 33.30 4.36 -30.25
C CYS A 560 34.02 4.42 -28.88
N PRO A 561 35.20 5.07 -28.77
CA PRO A 561 36.01 5.05 -27.56
C PRO A 561 35.28 5.64 -26.33
N LYS A 562 34.46 6.69 -26.51
CA LYS A 562 33.64 7.31 -25.45
C LYS A 562 32.63 6.35 -24.80
N HIS A 563 32.26 5.27 -25.49
CA HIS A 563 31.27 4.29 -25.02
C HIS A 563 31.92 3.01 -24.53
N ALA A 564 32.94 2.53 -25.25
CA ALA A 564 33.55 1.24 -24.98
C ALA A 564 34.52 1.27 -23.78
N VAL A 565 35.29 2.36 -23.61
CA VAL A 565 36.33 2.46 -22.57
C VAL A 565 35.75 2.42 -21.14
N PRO A 566 34.66 3.14 -20.79
CA PRO A 566 34.10 3.09 -19.43
C PRO A 566 33.55 1.71 -19.04
N VAL A 567 32.95 1.00 -20.00
CA VAL A 567 32.43 -0.37 -19.79
C VAL A 567 33.59 -1.34 -19.63
N LEU A 568 34.65 -1.19 -20.44
CA LEU A 568 35.86 -2.00 -20.32
C LEU A 568 36.54 -1.80 -18.96
N ALA A 569 36.65 -0.56 -18.49
CA ALA A 569 37.24 -0.25 -17.18
C ALA A 569 36.50 -0.98 -16.05
N ALA A 570 35.16 -0.98 -16.08
CA ALA A 570 34.34 -1.68 -15.09
C ALA A 570 34.46 -3.22 -15.17
N LEU A 571 34.63 -3.79 -16.37
CA LEU A 571 34.83 -5.24 -16.53
C LEU A 571 36.23 -5.68 -16.12
N ALA A 572 37.24 -4.81 -16.26
CA ALA A 572 38.62 -5.11 -15.95
C ALA A 572 38.87 -5.37 -14.44
N ASP A 573 37.95 -4.98 -13.57
CA ASP A 573 37.99 -5.31 -12.14
C ASP A 573 37.73 -6.82 -11.88
N THR A 574 37.21 -7.56 -12.86
CA THR A 574 36.90 -9.00 -12.73
C THR A 574 37.95 -9.87 -13.43
N GLN A 575 38.53 -10.84 -12.71
CA GLN A 575 39.62 -11.68 -13.23
C GLN A 575 39.23 -12.52 -14.46
N SER A 576 38.00 -13.04 -14.50
CA SER A 576 37.50 -13.82 -15.66
C SER A 576 37.39 -12.97 -16.93
N CYS A 577 37.03 -11.69 -16.79
CA CYS A 577 37.04 -10.72 -17.88
C CYS A 577 38.46 -10.45 -18.39
N VAL A 578 39.42 -10.21 -17.49
CA VAL A 578 40.83 -10.00 -17.88
C VAL A 578 41.39 -11.22 -18.61
N ALA A 579 41.06 -12.44 -18.15
CA ALA A 579 41.44 -13.67 -18.83
C ALA A 579 40.86 -13.76 -20.25
N ALA A 580 39.57 -13.43 -20.43
CA ALA A 580 38.94 -13.41 -21.75
C ALA A 580 39.49 -12.31 -22.67
N LEU A 581 39.93 -11.17 -22.13
CA LEU A 581 40.58 -10.10 -22.91
C LEU A 581 41.91 -10.54 -23.54
N THR A 582 42.60 -11.55 -22.97
CA THR A 582 43.86 -12.08 -23.54
C THR A 582 43.70 -12.67 -24.94
N GLN A 583 42.48 -12.99 -25.35
CA GLN A 583 42.14 -13.54 -26.67
C GLN A 583 41.64 -12.46 -27.65
N THR A 584 41.87 -11.17 -27.35
CA THR A 584 41.29 -10.05 -28.09
C THR A 584 42.32 -8.99 -28.45
N GLU A 585 41.98 -8.14 -29.44
CA GLU A 585 42.83 -7.02 -29.87
C GLU A 585 42.72 -5.75 -28.98
N VAL A 586 42.58 -5.94 -27.65
CA VAL A 586 42.21 -4.85 -26.72
C VAL A 586 43.28 -3.75 -26.61
N MET A 587 44.58 -4.08 -26.61
CA MET A 587 45.64 -3.08 -26.44
C MET A 587 45.80 -2.17 -27.66
N SER A 588 45.59 -2.71 -28.86
CA SER A 588 45.53 -1.92 -30.11
C SER A 588 44.32 -0.96 -30.11
N GLY A 589 43.16 -1.44 -29.62
CA GLY A 589 41.97 -0.63 -29.42
C GLY A 589 42.19 0.52 -28.42
N LEU A 590 42.81 0.24 -27.27
CA LEU A 590 43.16 1.25 -26.26
C LEU A 590 44.18 2.27 -26.78
N LYS A 591 45.20 1.84 -27.53
CA LYS A 591 46.15 2.76 -28.21
C LYS A 591 45.40 3.76 -29.09
N THR A 592 44.46 3.25 -29.89
CA THR A 592 43.66 4.08 -30.79
C THR A 592 42.76 5.05 -30.01
N ALA A 593 42.16 4.60 -28.90
CA ALA A 593 41.34 5.45 -28.03
C ALA A 593 42.14 6.60 -27.42
N VAL A 594 43.35 6.34 -26.91
CA VAL A 594 44.25 7.37 -26.36
C VAL A 594 44.66 8.41 -27.42
N LYS A 595 44.91 7.97 -28.66
CA LYS A 595 45.28 8.87 -29.76
C LYS A 595 44.13 9.75 -30.25
N THR A 596 42.94 9.15 -30.36
CA THR A 596 41.81 9.77 -31.07
C THR A 596 40.90 10.58 -30.16
N CYS A 597 40.90 10.31 -28.84
CA CYS A 597 39.94 10.92 -27.93
C CYS A 597 40.56 11.29 -26.58
N ARG A 598 40.91 12.58 -26.43
CA ARG A 598 41.53 13.11 -25.20
C ARG A 598 40.67 12.91 -23.94
N GLU A 599 39.35 12.98 -24.08
CA GLU A 599 38.39 12.87 -22.96
C GLU A 599 38.40 11.49 -22.28
N VAL A 600 38.74 10.41 -23.00
CA VAL A 600 38.76 9.05 -22.44
C VAL A 600 40.13 8.62 -21.95
N VAL A 601 41.14 9.49 -22.02
CA VAL A 601 42.51 9.12 -21.62
C VAL A 601 42.54 8.77 -20.12
N GLY A 602 41.83 9.51 -19.27
CA GLY A 602 41.72 9.20 -17.84
C GLY A 602 41.09 7.83 -17.57
N THR A 603 39.94 7.54 -18.18
CA THR A 603 39.26 6.23 -18.03
C THR A 603 40.04 5.09 -18.69
N THR A 604 40.85 5.39 -19.72
CA THR A 604 41.78 4.41 -20.29
C THR A 604 42.92 4.09 -19.32
N CYS A 605 43.45 5.08 -18.62
CA CYS A 605 44.45 4.86 -17.56
C CYS A 605 43.88 4.02 -16.42
N GLU A 606 42.63 4.27 -16.03
CA GLU A 606 41.89 3.46 -15.06
C GLU A 606 41.75 2.00 -15.52
N ALA A 607 41.31 1.76 -16.77
CA ALA A 607 41.19 0.42 -17.33
C ALA A 607 42.54 -0.32 -17.34
N LEU A 608 43.62 0.35 -17.75
CA LEU A 608 44.97 -0.23 -17.75
C LEU A 608 45.46 -0.53 -16.33
N ALA A 609 45.15 0.33 -15.37
CA ALA A 609 45.44 0.08 -13.96
C ALA A 609 44.68 -1.14 -13.43
N ALA A 610 43.39 -1.27 -13.73
CA ALA A 610 42.59 -2.44 -13.31
C ALA A 610 43.15 -3.75 -13.90
N ILE A 611 43.62 -3.72 -15.16
CA ILE A 611 44.23 -4.88 -15.83
C ILE A 611 45.58 -5.28 -15.19
N PHE A 612 46.48 -4.32 -14.94
CA PHE A 612 47.91 -4.59 -14.64
C PHE A 612 48.36 -4.31 -13.20
N ASN A 613 47.60 -3.54 -12.40
CA ASN A 613 47.97 -3.25 -11.00
C ASN A 613 47.52 -4.35 -10.05
N ASN A 614 46.32 -4.90 -10.29
CA ASN A 614 45.84 -6.07 -9.59
C ASN A 614 46.70 -7.27 -10.02
N THR A 615 47.10 -8.10 -9.05
CA THR A 615 47.97 -9.29 -9.21
C THR A 615 47.29 -10.39 -10.03
N ASN A 616 46.94 -10.09 -11.29
CA ASN A 616 46.37 -11.01 -12.24
C ASN A 616 47.50 -11.90 -12.81
N PRO A 617 47.48 -13.22 -12.58
CA PRO A 617 48.60 -14.10 -12.90
C PRO A 617 48.76 -14.43 -14.41
N ASN A 618 48.03 -13.75 -15.32
CA ASN A 618 47.98 -14.14 -16.74
C ASN A 618 47.95 -12.96 -17.72
N THR A 619 48.66 -11.88 -17.41
CA THR A 619 48.69 -10.66 -18.25
C THR A 619 49.83 -10.65 -19.27
N ASP A 620 50.71 -11.66 -19.32
CA ASP A 620 51.91 -11.65 -20.18
C ASP A 620 51.58 -11.49 -21.68
N LYS A 621 50.51 -12.13 -22.16
CA LYS A 621 50.03 -11.95 -23.55
C LYS A 621 49.58 -10.52 -23.83
N LEU A 622 48.94 -9.88 -22.85
CA LEU A 622 48.52 -8.48 -22.97
C LEU A 622 49.71 -7.52 -22.93
N VAL A 623 50.76 -7.85 -22.17
CA VAL A 623 52.03 -7.08 -22.19
C VAL A 623 52.74 -7.23 -23.52
N LEU A 624 52.78 -8.44 -24.10
CA LEU A 624 53.32 -8.66 -25.44
C LEU A 624 52.57 -7.83 -26.48
N GLN A 625 51.24 -7.86 -26.44
CA GLN A 625 50.39 -7.07 -27.32
C GLN A 625 50.66 -5.56 -27.20
N ALA A 626 50.82 -5.05 -25.97
CA ALA A 626 51.16 -3.65 -25.73
C ALA A 626 52.54 -3.26 -26.29
N LEU A 627 53.50 -4.20 -26.30
CA LEU A 627 54.81 -4.00 -26.94
C LEU A 627 54.71 -4.02 -28.47
N GLU A 628 54.00 -4.99 -29.04
CA GLU A 628 53.84 -5.16 -30.49
C GLU A 628 53.06 -4.00 -31.12
N CYS A 629 52.05 -3.48 -30.42
CA CYS A 629 51.31 -2.32 -30.89
C CYS A 629 51.96 -1.00 -30.47
N GLU A 630 53.14 -0.99 -29.84
CA GLU A 630 53.84 0.22 -29.35
C GLU A 630 52.98 1.11 -28.42
N LEU A 631 52.02 0.53 -27.69
CA LEU A 631 51.17 1.28 -26.75
C LEU A 631 52.00 1.97 -25.68
N ILE A 632 53.08 1.34 -25.20
CA ILE A 632 53.94 1.89 -24.14
C ILE A 632 54.54 3.25 -24.53
N SER A 633 54.96 3.41 -25.78
CA SER A 633 55.49 4.67 -26.30
C SER A 633 54.42 5.77 -26.31
N GLU A 634 53.18 5.43 -26.67
CA GLU A 634 52.04 6.37 -26.66
C GLU A 634 51.62 6.76 -25.23
N LEU A 635 51.71 5.83 -24.28
CA LEU A 635 51.43 6.12 -22.88
C LEU A 635 52.49 7.06 -22.27
N LEU A 636 53.75 6.94 -22.68
CA LEU A 636 54.82 7.87 -22.28
C LEU A 636 54.62 9.27 -22.89
N LEU A 637 54.18 9.35 -24.14
CA LEU A 637 53.76 10.62 -24.77
C LEU A 637 52.55 11.24 -24.06
N ALA A 638 51.61 10.42 -23.59
CA ALA A 638 50.48 10.90 -22.79
C ALA A 638 50.95 11.50 -21.45
N LEU A 639 51.94 10.89 -20.78
CA LEU A 639 52.56 11.47 -19.56
C LEU A 639 53.27 12.80 -19.84
N GLU A 640 53.93 12.95 -20.98
CA GLU A 640 54.54 14.22 -21.43
C GLU A 640 53.51 15.35 -21.57
N SER A 641 52.27 15.02 -21.94
CA SER A 641 51.19 15.98 -22.16
C SER A 641 50.53 16.56 -20.89
N ARG A 642 51.09 16.28 -19.70
CA ARG A 642 50.60 16.68 -18.36
C ARG A 642 49.16 16.22 -18.08
N LEU A 643 49.01 14.92 -17.84
CA LEU A 643 47.77 14.31 -17.35
C LEU A 643 47.38 14.81 -15.95
N GLU A 644 46.09 14.72 -15.62
CA GLU A 644 45.58 14.96 -14.26
C GLU A 644 46.24 14.00 -13.25
N GLY A 645 46.42 14.45 -12.01
CA GLY A 645 47.20 13.74 -10.99
C GLY A 645 46.76 12.29 -10.75
N GLN A 646 45.46 12.03 -10.71
CA GLN A 646 44.92 10.69 -10.53
C GLN A 646 45.16 9.79 -11.75
N ALA A 647 44.93 10.30 -12.96
CA ALA A 647 45.17 9.55 -14.20
C ALA A 647 46.66 9.24 -14.40
N ALA A 648 47.54 10.19 -14.06
CA ALA A 648 48.98 10.00 -14.09
C ALA A 648 49.43 8.90 -13.10
N ALA A 649 48.90 8.90 -11.88
CA ALA A 649 49.20 7.86 -10.88
C ALA A 649 48.74 6.47 -11.34
N GLN A 650 47.52 6.35 -11.86
CA GLN A 650 46.98 5.10 -12.40
C GLN A 650 47.84 4.57 -13.55
N LEU A 651 48.26 5.46 -14.45
CA LEU A 651 49.10 5.11 -15.59
C LEU A 651 50.51 4.66 -15.18
N VAL A 652 51.15 5.37 -14.25
CA VAL A 652 52.45 4.97 -13.70
C VAL A 652 52.35 3.63 -13.00
N GLY A 653 51.25 3.40 -12.26
CA GLY A 653 50.92 2.08 -11.71
C GLY A 653 50.90 1.02 -12.80
N ALA A 654 50.10 1.23 -13.85
CA ALA A 654 49.94 0.27 -14.94
C ALA A 654 51.28 -0.06 -15.63
N LEU A 655 52.14 0.94 -15.88
CA LEU A 655 53.48 0.75 -16.45
C LEU A 655 54.41 -0.05 -15.52
N LYS A 656 54.37 0.21 -14.20
CA LYS A 656 55.06 -0.61 -13.20
C LYS A 656 54.50 -2.04 -13.18
N GLY A 657 53.18 -2.20 -13.34
CA GLY A 657 52.49 -3.48 -13.49
C GLY A 657 53.01 -4.28 -14.69
N MET A 658 53.04 -3.68 -15.87
CA MET A 658 53.60 -4.29 -17.09
C MET A 658 55.09 -4.64 -16.93
N ALA A 659 55.88 -3.79 -16.26
CA ALA A 659 57.29 -4.05 -15.97
C ALA A 659 57.51 -5.22 -15.02
N ARG A 660 56.50 -5.68 -14.27
CA ARG A 660 56.56 -6.89 -13.41
C ARG A 660 56.26 -8.19 -14.17
N SER A 661 55.91 -8.14 -15.46
CA SER A 661 55.70 -9.33 -16.30
C SER A 661 56.93 -10.24 -16.28
N ALA A 662 56.70 -11.54 -16.07
CA ALA A 662 57.76 -12.53 -16.01
C ALA A 662 58.42 -12.78 -17.38
N ALA A 663 57.63 -12.74 -18.45
CA ALA A 663 58.09 -13.05 -19.81
C ALA A 663 58.65 -11.82 -20.56
N HIS A 664 58.11 -10.63 -20.32
CA HIS A 664 58.40 -9.45 -21.15
C HIS A 664 58.81 -8.20 -20.35
N GLY A 665 58.93 -8.31 -19.03
CA GLY A 665 59.27 -7.19 -18.14
C GLY A 665 60.60 -6.50 -18.48
N ASP A 666 61.63 -7.25 -18.94
CA ASP A 666 62.92 -6.66 -19.33
C ASP A 666 62.81 -5.73 -20.54
N ARG A 667 61.99 -6.10 -21.54
CA ARG A 667 61.74 -5.27 -22.72
C ARG A 667 60.99 -4.01 -22.35
N VAL A 668 60.01 -4.11 -21.46
CA VAL A 668 59.26 -2.95 -20.92
C VAL A 668 60.20 -2.03 -20.15
N ARG A 669 61.03 -2.56 -19.24
CA ARG A 669 62.03 -1.78 -18.49
C ARG A 669 63.02 -1.07 -19.41
N ALA A 670 63.49 -1.73 -20.46
CA ALA A 670 64.40 -1.11 -21.44
C ALA A 670 63.75 0.06 -22.19
N LEU A 671 62.46 -0.02 -22.53
CA LEU A 671 61.73 1.10 -23.15
C LEU A 671 61.50 2.25 -22.16
N LEU A 672 61.11 1.94 -20.92
CA LEU A 672 60.91 2.92 -19.87
C LEU A 672 62.21 3.67 -19.53
N ALA A 673 63.35 2.98 -19.47
CA ALA A 673 64.66 3.57 -19.20
C ALA A 673 65.15 4.53 -20.30
N ARG A 674 64.61 4.43 -21.52
CA ARG A 674 64.94 5.35 -22.63
C ARG A 674 64.12 6.65 -22.59
N SER A 675 63.07 6.72 -21.77
CA SER A 675 62.21 7.89 -21.67
C SER A 675 62.71 8.86 -20.60
N ARG A 676 62.94 10.11 -21.01
CA ARG A 676 63.32 11.21 -20.11
C ARG A 676 62.21 11.60 -19.13
N VAL A 677 60.95 11.30 -19.48
CA VAL A 677 59.79 11.60 -18.62
C VAL A 677 59.59 10.51 -17.59
N TRP A 678 59.91 9.25 -17.92
CA TRP A 678 59.83 8.17 -16.95
C TRP A 678 60.75 8.38 -15.73
N GLU A 679 61.93 8.98 -15.91
CA GLU A 679 62.84 9.32 -14.79
C GLU A 679 62.17 10.17 -13.71
N GLN A 680 61.25 11.06 -14.09
CA GLN A 680 60.55 11.95 -13.16
C GLN A 680 59.49 11.20 -12.34
N TYR A 681 58.89 10.14 -12.90
CA TYR A 681 57.79 9.38 -12.29
C TYR A 681 58.21 8.05 -11.67
N ALA A 682 59.40 7.52 -12.02
CA ALA A 682 59.89 6.24 -11.53
C ALA A 682 59.98 6.18 -9.99
N ALA A 683 60.45 7.28 -9.37
CA ALA A 683 60.71 7.39 -7.94
C ALA A 683 59.55 7.97 -7.10
N GLN A 684 58.49 8.50 -7.71
CA GLN A 684 57.39 9.14 -6.98
C GLN A 684 56.48 8.10 -6.29
N ARG A 685 56.36 8.18 -4.96
CA ARG A 685 55.38 7.45 -4.14
C ARG A 685 54.06 8.24 -4.09
N HIS A 686 52.94 7.52 -4.01
CA HIS A 686 51.55 7.94 -4.29
C HIS A 686 50.92 9.10 -3.49
N ASP A 687 51.66 9.86 -2.66
CA ASP A 687 51.05 10.70 -1.62
C ASP A 687 50.95 12.21 -1.92
N LEU A 688 51.08 12.63 -3.18
CA LEU A 688 51.05 14.07 -3.54
C LEU A 688 50.16 14.38 -4.74
N PHE A 689 48.88 14.02 -4.66
CA PHE A 689 47.85 14.52 -5.59
C PHE A 689 46.56 14.89 -4.83
N ILE A 690 46.62 15.92 -3.98
CA ILE A 690 45.42 16.63 -3.50
C ILE A 690 45.54 18.08 -3.95
N SER A 691 44.76 18.46 -4.95
CA SER A 691 44.45 19.86 -5.26
C SER A 691 42.96 20.09 -5.07
N SER A 692 42.63 20.80 -4.00
CA SER A 692 41.33 21.40 -3.71
C SER A 692 40.99 22.52 -4.70
N VAL A 693 39.77 22.56 -5.23
CA VAL A 693 39.17 23.79 -5.80
C VAL A 693 37.62 23.72 -5.76
N PRO A 694 36.88 24.84 -5.90
CA PRO A 694 35.87 25.29 -4.95
C PRO A 694 34.47 25.40 -5.60
N HIS A 695 33.48 25.87 -4.83
CA HIS A 695 32.11 26.12 -5.28
C HIS A 695 31.96 27.29 -6.28
N THR A 696 30.85 27.21 -7.03
CA THR A 696 29.93 28.24 -7.59
C THR A 696 29.94 28.43 -9.11
N HIS A 697 28.74 28.38 -9.72
CA HIS A 697 28.08 29.48 -10.45
C HIS A 697 26.63 29.11 -10.84
N ALA A 698 25.71 30.03 -10.55
CA ALA A 698 24.33 30.05 -11.04
C ALA A 698 24.25 30.77 -12.39
N ILE A 699 23.40 30.32 -13.33
CA ILE A 699 22.90 31.13 -14.46
C ILE A 699 21.45 30.75 -14.79
N SER A 700 20.67 31.79 -15.08
CA SER A 700 19.24 31.88 -15.39
C SER A 700 18.77 31.14 -16.66
N ALA A 701 17.45 30.88 -16.70
CA ALA A 701 16.69 30.40 -17.87
C ALA A 701 16.75 31.35 -19.09
N PRO A 702 16.41 30.81 -20.28
CA PRO A 702 15.49 31.48 -21.17
C PRO A 702 14.29 30.60 -21.57
N HIS A 703 13.24 31.31 -21.95
CA HIS A 703 11.88 30.87 -22.23
C HIS A 703 11.71 30.06 -23.53
N ALA A 704 10.62 29.26 -23.53
CA ALA A 704 9.72 28.89 -24.63
C ALA A 704 10.26 28.25 -25.92
N ALA A 705 9.74 27.05 -26.24
CA ALA A 705 8.88 26.82 -27.41
C ALA A 705 8.48 25.33 -27.55
N GLY A 706 7.19 25.08 -27.84
CA GLY A 706 6.75 23.88 -28.55
C GLY A 706 5.94 22.84 -27.76
N TYR A 707 4.98 23.23 -26.91
CA TYR A 707 3.95 22.28 -26.45
C TYR A 707 2.89 22.12 -27.52
N LEU A 708 2.58 20.86 -27.82
CA LEU A 708 1.53 20.44 -28.73
C LEU A 708 0.22 21.14 -28.37
N THR A 709 -0.30 21.82 -29.39
CA THR A 709 -1.61 22.43 -29.47
C THR A 709 -2.68 21.50 -28.89
N ALA A 710 -3.56 22.09 -28.10
CA ALA A 710 -4.82 21.52 -27.68
C ALA A 710 -5.50 20.75 -28.84
N PRO A 711 -6.25 19.67 -28.56
CA PRO A 711 -7.22 19.20 -29.54
C PRO A 711 -8.10 20.39 -29.95
N PRO A 712 -8.55 20.44 -31.22
CA PRO A 712 -9.36 21.56 -31.70
C PRO A 712 -10.54 21.77 -30.76
N ALA A 713 -10.85 23.06 -30.52
CA ALA A 713 -11.98 23.50 -29.73
C ALA A 713 -13.20 22.63 -30.00
N SER A 714 -13.77 22.13 -28.90
CA SER A 714 -15.08 21.51 -28.77
C SER A 714 -16.02 21.79 -29.95
N ILE A 715 -16.39 20.73 -30.69
CA ILE A 715 -17.77 20.67 -31.14
C ILE A 715 -18.59 20.59 -29.85
N PRO A 716 -19.46 21.56 -29.51
CA PRO A 716 -20.33 21.40 -28.37
C PRO A 716 -21.18 20.15 -28.63
N ALA A 717 -20.92 19.09 -27.87
CA ALA A 717 -21.78 17.91 -27.89
C ALA A 717 -23.20 18.39 -27.55
N GLN A 718 -24.13 18.21 -28.48
CA GLN A 718 -25.51 18.55 -28.19
C GLN A 718 -26.07 17.53 -27.20
N PRO A 719 -26.71 17.96 -26.10
CA PRO A 719 -27.32 17.03 -25.15
C PRO A 719 -28.33 16.15 -25.88
N PRO A 720 -28.41 14.85 -25.55
CA PRO A 720 -29.32 13.92 -26.21
C PRO A 720 -30.77 14.43 -26.16
N PRO A 721 -31.61 14.08 -27.15
CA PRO A 721 -33.01 14.48 -27.18
C PRO A 721 -33.71 14.11 -25.86
N ILE A 722 -34.70 14.93 -25.49
CA ILE A 722 -35.51 14.67 -24.30
C ILE A 722 -36.53 13.59 -24.71
N ASP A 723 -36.35 12.38 -24.21
CA ASP A 723 -37.39 11.34 -24.22
C ASP A 723 -38.45 11.60 -23.14
#